data_AF-A0A7V9S378-F1
#
_entry.id   AF-A0A7V9S378-F1
#
_cell.length_a   1.000
_cell.length_b   1.000
_cell.length_c   1.000
_cell.angle_alpha   90.00
_cell.angle_beta   90.00
_cell.angle_gamma   90.00
#
_symmetry.space_group_name_H-M   'P 1'
#
loop_
_entity.id
_entity.type
_entity.pdbx_description
1 polymer ?
#
loop_
_entity_poly.entity_id
_entity_poly.type
_entity_poly.pdbx_seq_one_letter_code
_entity_poly.pdbx_strand_id
1 'polypeptide(L)'
;MKKIYILSVIIISSFTFIYAQNGRNHEGISPRANKITNDHQRRESPSYIIEWEETNLRKNNEGSYVFLIESPIDFNCFGIGWESSEKGIKPGEFKINYRVKGLDGIWKEWISSDGEVAPEETPTGLYWSELLFTNDATIHSAIEIHLIAYEKAKINFSRVDILNTTNDYAIPEWIEKDKKEETQETLRSSCPTLPTIIPRSDWCGSYTDCHNANYAVTYIDATHIVIHHGASPNTYTDGPSIVRSYWNYHVNTLGWADIGYNYLTDKYGNLYQGRKNPNLPTSDVRGAHAGNANSGSIGISFIGNADVTLPTTVQIDKCTAMMAWWFKHKNLDPTTSAGMTTQAFGYQVKPRICGHLDIGQTSCPGTTLYGQLPNLRTATKAIIDACTTSPDNIPPTTSINTLGNLWQSSDFSLTFNDLDDLSGSGVDLRFYQAMEYTGTEWRANGQNGFFNDNFNSTIHPEWTSHSGTWSIVNGRLLQSDQLNTNSNISTSVNQNNSNSYLYQWSANMNGTGANRRSGLHFFSDNAALANRGNSYLVWFRADDNKIQIYETENNVLSLKVDLALTINANTWYDYKVIYNPLNGKIEVWMDNLLVANWTDPTPLTSGEYISLRNGDSEVQFDNVKVRKSRNATVNITVGPTGGKDIQYESINSTTEACRVNTLIKDVAGNFSSEVAQNIFIDWTFPSTSSSVQESWQTTDFTTEFTDEDNLNGSGIDRRFYQILENQGTEWRANASRGFYSDNFDNAIHTDWTQAKGTWNIAAGKLVQSDENENNSNIFAALTQNLSNRYLYNFQGKIDGSGTNRRAGFHFFSDDASLANRGNSYFIWFRLDDNTLEFYKVTNDVFAQQKVIGININPGQWYDYKIIYDRINGEIKVYRDDENIGNWTDPNPISNGNYISFRGGNSNFEVDNLKIYRTRFPSLTVSVGPGSTNDIRFQNINPTSHAAKIKSIVTDMADNISAIHYNDLRVDWTAPDEINYVNDGTGADINFVNSTTELSANWASSNDENSGIIKYWYSIGTSAGATDGVVWTDNGINTFVSHSGLLLNPGQTYYFNVRAENGAGLYSTVNSSDGQTVDIPAGLKGVNPFISFVALPNPFNSSIQIRFSLTQAQPLKIMMIDMLGKTFMLYNTELQAKGDHNFVVNGKDFSPGVYTLQLITPGGTRQLKIIKAN
;
A
#
# COMPACT_ATOMS: atom_id res chain seq x y z
N MET A 1 -54.25 -7.19 25.78
CA MET A 1 -54.39 -7.06 27.25
C MET A 1 -53.01 -7.08 27.89
N LYS A 2 -52.89 -6.50 29.09
CA LYS A 2 -51.84 -6.71 30.14
C LYS A 2 -51.30 -8.17 30.18
N LYS A 3 -50.07 -8.51 30.64
CA LYS A 3 -49.06 -7.80 31.45
C LYS A 3 -47.69 -8.55 31.45
N ILE A 4 -46.58 -7.79 31.49
CA ILE A 4 -45.38 -7.91 32.37
C ILE A 4 -44.44 -9.15 32.35
N TYR A 5 -43.19 -8.85 31.96
CA TYR A 5 -41.84 -9.32 32.38
C TYR A 5 -41.58 -10.74 32.89
N ILE A 6 -40.50 -11.31 32.33
CA ILE A 6 -39.92 -12.62 32.57
C ILE A 6 -38.40 -12.43 32.84
N LEU A 7 -37.90 -13.10 33.89
CA LEU A 7 -36.50 -13.50 34.17
C LEU A 7 -35.40 -12.38 34.18
N SER A 8 -34.32 -12.47 34.97
CA SER A 8 -33.69 -13.65 35.61
C SER A 8 -33.18 -13.35 37.03
N VAL A 9 -33.36 -14.31 37.93
CA VAL A 9 -32.53 -14.50 39.14
C VAL A 9 -32.25 -16.00 39.21
N ILE A 10 -30.99 -16.41 39.45
CA ILE A 10 -30.53 -17.56 40.28
C ILE A 10 -29.10 -18.01 39.89
N ILE A 11 -28.15 -17.76 40.82
CA ILE A 11 -26.95 -18.56 41.21
C ILE A 11 -25.94 -18.90 40.08
N ILE A 12 -24.65 -18.49 40.14
CA ILE A 12 -23.44 -19.14 40.74
C ILE A 12 -22.29 -18.10 40.55
N SER A 13 -21.24 -17.90 41.38
CA SER A 13 -20.72 -18.55 42.61
C SER A 13 -20.22 -17.52 43.65
N SER A 14 -19.85 -18.02 44.84
CA SER A 14 -18.95 -17.37 45.81
C SER A 14 -17.58 -17.02 45.21
N PHE A 15 -17.06 -15.81 45.49
CA PHE A 15 -15.63 -15.47 45.33
C PHE A 15 -15.03 -14.99 46.66
N THR A 16 -14.81 -15.96 47.55
CA THR A 16 -13.88 -15.79 48.67
C THR A 16 -12.46 -16.05 48.16
N PHE A 17 -11.84 -15.06 47.53
CA PHE A 17 -10.37 -14.99 47.43
C PHE A 17 -9.92 -14.08 48.58
N ILE A 18 -9.29 -14.58 49.64
CA ILE A 18 -7.94 -15.16 49.65
C ILE A 18 -6.96 -14.25 48.88
N TYR A 19 -6.75 -13.03 49.38
CA TYR A 19 -5.42 -12.45 49.35
C TYR A 19 -4.59 -13.10 50.47
N ALA A 20 -4.06 -14.29 50.17
CA ALA A 20 -3.00 -14.87 50.97
C ALA A 20 -1.71 -14.12 50.65
N GLN A 21 -1.28 -13.20 51.53
CA GLN A 21 0.12 -12.80 51.56
C GLN A 21 0.97 -14.05 51.85
N ASN A 22 1.62 -14.60 50.82
CA ASN A 22 2.67 -15.59 50.98
C ASN A 22 3.55 -15.62 49.72
N GLY A 23 4.68 -14.92 49.78
CA GLY A 23 5.54 -14.67 48.62
C GLY A 23 6.93 -14.10 48.94
N ARG A 24 7.57 -14.57 50.03
CA ARG A 24 8.95 -14.27 50.50
C ARG A 24 9.14 -13.01 51.37
N ASN A 25 9.52 -13.26 52.63
CA ASN A 25 10.48 -12.52 53.45
C ASN A 25 10.18 -11.07 53.93
N HIS A 26 8.95 -10.77 54.36
CA HIS A 26 8.74 -9.72 55.38
C HIS A 26 7.77 -10.23 56.47
N GLU A 27 8.28 -11.05 57.39
CA GLU A 27 7.51 -11.54 58.55
C GLU A 27 7.12 -10.38 59.49
N GLY A 28 5.82 -10.21 59.73
CA GLY A 28 5.29 -9.53 60.92
C GLY A 28 5.00 -8.02 60.87
N ILE A 29 5.29 -7.30 59.78
CA ILE A 29 5.27 -5.81 59.79
C ILE A 29 4.04 -5.18 59.10
N SER A 30 3.44 -5.79 58.06
CA SER A 30 2.35 -5.14 57.32
C SER A 30 1.02 -5.06 58.12
N PRO A 31 0.44 -3.86 58.31
CA PRO A 31 -0.80 -3.67 59.06
C PRO A 31 -2.03 -3.97 58.18
N ARG A 32 -2.97 -4.75 58.71
CA ARG A 32 -4.27 -4.98 58.04
C ARG A 32 -5.09 -3.69 58.05
N ALA A 33 -5.55 -3.25 56.88
CA ALA A 33 -6.43 -2.09 56.75
C ALA A 33 -7.73 -2.27 57.54
N ASN A 34 -8.21 -1.19 58.16
CA ASN A 34 -9.49 -1.13 58.86
C ASN A 34 -10.65 -1.05 57.87
N LYS A 35 -10.47 -0.30 56.77
CA LYS A 35 -11.50 -0.03 55.77
C LYS A 35 -10.86 0.13 54.39
N ILE A 36 -11.53 -0.42 53.38
CA ILE A 36 -11.21 -0.27 51.96
C ILE A 36 -12.51 0.18 51.29
N THR A 37 -12.48 1.33 50.62
CA THR A 37 -13.64 1.94 49.97
C THR A 37 -13.38 2.09 48.49
N ASN A 38 -14.25 1.53 47.64
CA ASN A 38 -14.26 1.84 46.22
C ASN A 38 -14.84 3.25 46.05
N ASP A 39 -14.10 4.15 45.40
CA ASP A 39 -14.44 5.57 45.27
C ASP A 39 -14.76 5.97 43.82
N HIS A 40 -14.94 4.97 42.93
CA HIS A 40 -15.02 5.17 41.47
C HIS A 40 -16.13 6.13 41.07
N GLN A 41 -17.29 6.03 41.73
CA GLN A 41 -18.46 6.84 41.43
C GLN A 41 -18.32 8.30 41.86
N ARG A 42 -17.47 8.59 42.85
CA ARG A 42 -17.24 9.97 43.33
C ARG A 42 -16.14 10.67 42.54
N ARG A 43 -15.11 9.91 42.13
CA ARG A 43 -13.95 10.44 41.39
C ARG A 43 -14.11 10.42 39.89
N GLU A 44 -15.16 9.76 39.38
CA GLU A 44 -15.39 9.46 37.96
C GLU A 44 -14.21 8.70 37.32
N SER A 45 -13.45 7.94 38.12
CA SER A 45 -12.24 7.22 37.70
C SER A 45 -11.90 6.03 38.60
N PRO A 46 -11.18 4.99 38.14
CA PRO A 46 -10.81 3.86 38.99
C PRO A 46 -9.95 4.32 40.17
N SER A 47 -10.44 4.09 41.39
CA SER A 47 -9.87 4.68 42.60
C SER A 47 -10.32 3.99 43.90
N TYR A 48 -9.40 3.84 44.84
CA TYR A 48 -9.67 3.23 46.14
C TYR A 48 -9.08 4.03 47.29
N ILE A 49 -9.85 4.16 48.36
CA ILE A 49 -9.44 4.74 49.65
C ILE A 49 -9.20 3.59 50.63
N ILE A 50 -8.02 3.55 51.25
CA ILE A 50 -7.62 2.52 52.22
C ILE A 50 -7.21 3.20 53.52
N GLU A 51 -7.78 2.77 54.65
CA GLU A 51 -7.66 3.46 55.94
C GLU A 51 -7.19 2.53 57.06
N TRP A 52 -6.37 3.07 57.97
CA TRP A 52 -5.85 2.41 59.17
C TRP A 52 -6.05 3.28 60.41
N GLU A 53 -6.60 2.66 61.45
CA GLU A 53 -6.74 3.23 62.79
C GLU A 53 -5.53 2.89 63.67
N GLU A 54 -5.32 3.66 64.73
CA GLU A 54 -4.20 3.55 65.68
C GLU A 54 -3.89 2.10 66.12
N THR A 55 -4.92 1.29 66.33
CA THR A 55 -4.81 -0.10 66.80
C THR A 55 -4.16 -1.05 65.79
N ASN A 56 -4.25 -0.74 64.49
CA ASN A 56 -3.71 -1.56 63.41
C ASN A 56 -2.40 -1.05 62.84
N LEU A 57 -2.06 0.24 63.00
CA LEU A 57 -0.77 0.80 62.57
C LEU A 57 0.42 0.03 63.19
N ARG A 58 1.46 -0.22 62.39
CA ARG A 58 2.67 -0.95 62.80
C ARG A 58 3.93 -0.20 62.36
N LYS A 59 4.97 -0.30 63.19
CA LYS A 59 6.31 0.25 62.88
C LYS A 59 7.27 -0.87 62.49
N ASN A 60 8.20 -0.57 61.58
CA ASN A 60 9.36 -1.41 61.32
C ASN A 60 10.43 -1.23 62.41
N ASN A 61 11.55 -1.96 62.29
CA ASN A 61 12.69 -1.87 63.22
C ASN A 61 13.39 -0.50 63.24
N GLU A 62 13.15 0.34 62.22
CA GLU A 62 13.71 1.69 62.07
C GLU A 62 12.77 2.77 62.65
N GLY A 63 11.57 2.39 63.10
CA GLY A 63 10.58 3.26 63.72
C GLY A 63 9.58 3.91 62.75
N SER A 64 9.66 3.61 61.46
CA SER A 64 8.78 4.07 60.39
C SER A 64 7.46 3.29 60.39
N TYR A 65 6.33 3.95 60.18
CA TYR A 65 5.04 3.28 59.98
C TYR A 65 4.99 2.69 58.57
N VAL A 66 4.74 1.39 58.44
CA VAL A 66 4.81 0.68 57.14
C VAL A 66 3.42 0.32 56.64
N PHE A 67 3.18 0.52 55.35
CA PHE A 67 1.97 0.13 54.63
C PHE A 67 2.39 -0.68 53.39
N LEU A 68 2.07 -1.97 53.35
CA LEU A 68 2.31 -2.82 52.17
C LEU A 68 0.95 -3.24 51.61
N ILE A 69 0.64 -2.73 50.43
CA ILE A 69 -0.68 -2.78 49.79
C ILE A 69 -0.55 -3.49 48.44
N GLU A 70 -1.14 -4.68 48.30
CA GLU A 70 -1.50 -5.19 46.98
C GLU A 70 -2.77 -4.44 46.55
N SER A 71 -2.72 -3.74 45.43
CA SER A 71 -3.73 -2.74 45.07
C SER A 71 -5.02 -3.40 44.56
N PRO A 72 -6.22 -2.88 44.90
CA PRO A 72 -7.49 -3.35 44.32
C PRO A 72 -7.65 -3.03 42.82
N ILE A 73 -6.79 -2.17 42.27
CA ILE A 73 -6.75 -1.73 40.86
C ILE A 73 -5.30 -1.52 40.42
N ASP A 74 -5.03 -1.66 39.12
CA ASP A 74 -3.81 -1.11 38.54
C ASP A 74 -3.84 0.42 38.63
N PHE A 75 -2.75 1.06 39.05
CA PHE A 75 -2.72 2.50 39.36
C PHE A 75 -1.45 3.19 38.82
N ASN A 76 -1.53 4.50 38.56
CA ASN A 76 -0.40 5.32 38.11
C ASN A 76 0.00 6.42 39.10
N CYS A 77 -0.84 6.75 40.08
CA CYS A 77 -0.53 7.70 41.13
C CYS A 77 -1.32 7.41 42.42
N PHE A 78 -0.85 7.96 43.54
CA PHE A 78 -1.47 7.79 44.85
C PHE A 78 -1.10 8.95 45.78
N GLY A 79 -1.80 9.11 46.90
CA GLY A 79 -1.37 10.00 47.98
C GLY A 79 -1.63 9.39 49.34
N ILE A 80 -0.83 9.77 50.33
CA ILE A 80 -0.94 9.30 51.72
C ILE A 80 -1.21 10.48 52.65
N GLY A 81 -2.19 10.31 53.53
CA GLY A 81 -2.56 11.26 54.57
C GLY A 81 -2.52 10.64 55.96
N TRP A 82 -2.34 11.46 57.00
CA TRP A 82 -2.23 11.00 58.38
C TRP A 82 -2.66 12.04 59.42
N GLU A 83 -3.11 11.54 60.58
CA GLU A 83 -3.32 12.33 61.79
C GLU A 83 -2.15 12.11 62.77
N SER A 84 -1.56 13.21 63.25
CA SER A 84 -0.53 13.22 64.28
C SER A 84 -1.13 13.53 65.66
N SER A 85 -0.68 12.83 66.70
CA SER A 85 -1.01 13.15 68.10
C SER A 85 -0.57 14.54 68.53
N GLU A 86 0.52 15.03 67.93
CA GLU A 86 1.10 16.34 68.16
C GLU A 86 0.62 17.33 67.07
N LYS A 87 0.22 18.53 67.49
CA LYS A 87 -0.30 19.59 66.61
C LYS A 87 0.76 20.65 66.29
N GLY A 88 0.65 21.27 65.11
CA GLY A 88 1.54 22.35 64.69
C GLY A 88 2.93 21.91 64.24
N ILE A 89 3.13 20.61 64.00
CA ILE A 89 4.29 20.10 63.27
C ILE A 89 4.15 20.54 61.81
N LYS A 90 5.26 20.89 61.15
CA LYS A 90 5.26 21.27 59.73
C LYS A 90 5.19 20.01 58.85
N PRO A 91 4.45 20.01 57.72
CA PRO A 91 4.33 18.83 56.86
C PRO A 91 5.69 18.21 56.47
N GLY A 92 6.67 19.03 56.07
CA GLY A 92 7.99 18.54 55.60
C GLY A 92 8.88 17.90 56.67
N GLU A 93 8.48 17.90 57.93
CA GLU A 93 9.14 17.16 59.03
C GLU A 93 8.75 15.67 59.03
N PHE A 94 7.71 15.28 58.28
CA PHE A 94 7.35 13.90 58.01
C PHE A 94 8.01 13.46 56.69
N LYS A 95 8.70 12.32 56.71
CA LYS A 95 9.37 11.75 55.52
C LYS A 95 8.63 10.53 55.02
N ILE A 96 8.55 10.35 53.72
CA ILE A 96 7.80 9.29 53.05
C ILE A 96 8.74 8.58 52.08
N ASN A 97 9.14 7.36 52.44
CA ASN A 97 9.83 6.48 51.49
C ASN A 97 8.81 5.53 50.89
N TYR A 98 8.76 5.37 49.58
CA TYR A 98 7.87 4.42 48.93
C TYR A 98 8.51 3.72 47.74
N ARG A 99 7.98 2.56 47.39
CA ARG A 99 8.26 1.83 46.15
C ARG A 99 7.01 1.14 45.64
N VAL A 100 6.97 0.86 44.36
CA VAL A 100 5.84 0.22 43.68
C VAL A 100 6.26 -1.10 43.04
N LYS A 101 5.29 -1.95 42.73
CA LYS A 101 5.49 -3.19 41.97
C LYS A 101 4.78 -3.04 40.62
N GLY A 102 5.53 -3.20 39.53
CA GLY A 102 4.94 -3.18 38.18
C GLY A 102 4.00 -4.37 37.93
N LEU A 103 3.33 -4.38 36.78
CA LEU A 103 2.56 -5.55 36.33
C LEU A 103 3.46 -6.75 35.96
N ASP A 104 4.75 -6.51 35.77
CA ASP A 104 5.82 -7.52 35.68
C ASP A 104 6.06 -8.28 37.00
N GLY A 105 5.45 -7.84 38.11
CA GLY A 105 5.65 -8.37 39.45
C GLY A 105 6.95 -7.91 40.11
N ILE A 106 7.68 -6.98 39.50
CA ILE A 106 9.00 -6.51 39.97
C ILE A 106 8.83 -5.22 40.76
N TRP A 107 9.36 -5.21 41.99
CA TRP A 107 9.49 -4.01 42.80
C TRP A 107 10.50 -3.04 42.17
N LYS A 108 10.11 -1.79 41.99
CA LYS A 108 10.98 -0.69 41.56
C LYS A 108 11.80 -0.16 42.75
N GLU A 109 12.75 0.72 42.44
CA GLU A 109 13.61 1.39 43.43
C GLU A 109 12.80 2.25 44.43
N TRP A 110 13.39 2.49 45.60
CA TRP A 110 12.82 3.37 46.62
C TRP A 110 12.90 4.85 46.20
N ILE A 111 11.83 5.58 46.43
CA ILE A 111 11.67 7.01 46.20
C ILE A 111 11.39 7.68 47.54
N SER A 112 12.00 8.84 47.79
CA SER A 112 11.74 9.67 48.98
C SER A 112 10.96 10.93 48.59
N SER A 113 9.95 11.25 49.38
CA SER A 113 9.18 12.52 49.35
C SER A 113 8.86 12.94 50.79
N ASP A 114 8.27 14.12 50.95
CA ASP A 114 7.96 14.78 52.22
C ASP A 114 6.43 14.95 52.38
N GLY A 115 5.98 15.26 53.59
CA GLY A 115 4.65 15.85 53.77
C GLY A 115 4.61 17.27 53.23
N GLU A 116 3.56 17.64 52.50
CA GLU A 116 3.44 18.98 51.88
C GLU A 116 2.22 19.76 52.38
N VAL A 117 1.11 19.09 52.68
CA VAL A 117 -0.16 19.76 53.06
C VAL A 117 -0.39 19.68 54.57
N ALA A 118 -0.71 20.80 55.20
CA ALA A 118 -1.07 20.85 56.63
C ALA A 118 -2.57 20.58 56.88
N PRO A 119 -2.96 20.06 58.07
CA PRO A 119 -4.36 19.83 58.45
C PRO A 119 -5.29 21.02 58.24
N GLU A 120 -4.81 22.24 58.45
CA GLU A 120 -5.55 23.49 58.25
C GLU A 120 -5.76 23.90 56.78
N GLU A 121 -5.05 23.26 55.83
CA GLU A 121 -5.13 23.54 54.39
C GLU A 121 -6.11 22.60 53.65
N THR A 122 -6.74 21.65 54.36
CA THR A 122 -7.68 20.67 53.80
C THR A 122 -8.91 20.47 54.70
N PRO A 123 -10.13 20.37 54.16
CA PRO A 123 -11.31 19.97 54.94
C PRO A 123 -11.23 18.58 55.57
N THR A 124 -10.24 17.75 55.18
CA THR A 124 -10.00 16.44 55.79
C THR A 124 -9.39 16.53 57.19
N GLY A 125 -8.73 17.64 57.54
CA GLY A 125 -8.03 17.79 58.81
C GLY A 125 -6.79 16.89 58.99
N LEU A 126 -6.28 16.32 57.90
CA LEU A 126 -5.10 15.46 57.89
C LEU A 126 -3.88 16.19 57.31
N TYR A 127 -2.69 15.78 57.73
CA TYR A 127 -1.49 16.00 56.93
C TYR A 127 -1.59 15.16 55.65
N TRP A 128 -1.07 15.65 54.53
CA TRP A 128 -0.93 14.86 53.30
C TRP A 128 0.44 15.03 52.64
N SER A 129 0.85 14.00 51.90
CA SER A 129 1.85 14.10 50.84
C SER A 129 1.40 15.03 49.71
N GLU A 130 2.33 15.36 48.81
CA GLU A 130 1.97 15.70 47.43
C GLU A 130 1.26 14.51 46.73
N LEU A 131 0.84 14.68 45.47
CA LEU A 131 0.44 13.54 44.66
C LEU A 131 1.69 12.76 44.25
N LEU A 132 1.81 11.54 44.74
CA LEU A 132 2.99 10.71 44.54
C LEU A 132 2.86 9.89 43.26
N PHE A 133 3.94 9.89 42.49
CA PHE A 133 4.09 9.19 41.22
C PHE A 133 5.35 8.34 41.24
N THR A 134 5.50 7.50 40.23
CA THR A 134 6.66 6.63 40.07
C THR A 134 7.66 7.25 39.10
N ASN A 135 8.93 6.83 39.11
CA ASN A 135 9.93 7.41 38.20
C ASN A 135 9.61 7.13 36.72
N ASP A 136 8.86 6.07 36.45
CA ASP A 136 8.28 5.68 35.18
C ASP A 136 6.77 5.96 35.13
N ALA A 137 6.23 6.29 33.96
CA ALA A 137 4.80 6.50 33.72
C ALA A 137 4.02 5.19 33.52
N THR A 138 4.48 4.09 34.12
CA THR A 138 3.84 2.77 34.01
C THR A 138 2.73 2.62 35.05
N ILE A 139 1.88 1.60 34.87
CA ILE A 139 0.85 1.21 35.83
C ILE A 139 1.36 0.08 36.75
N HIS A 140 0.93 0.12 38.01
CA HIS A 140 1.47 -0.71 39.09
C HIS A 140 0.38 -1.52 39.78
N SER A 141 0.76 -2.70 40.27
CA SER A 141 -0.14 -3.66 40.94
C SER A 141 -0.07 -3.60 42.47
N ALA A 142 1.03 -3.07 43.04
CA ALA A 142 1.21 -2.97 44.49
C ALA A 142 2.10 -1.78 44.88
N ILE A 143 2.02 -1.38 46.14
CA ILE A 143 2.84 -0.32 46.74
C ILE A 143 3.29 -0.67 48.15
N GLU A 144 4.49 -0.25 48.50
CA GLU A 144 5.01 -0.21 49.87
C GLU A 144 5.35 1.24 50.25
N ILE A 145 4.85 1.72 51.39
CA ILE A 145 5.07 3.08 51.92
C ILE A 145 5.60 2.98 53.35
N HIS A 146 6.66 3.72 53.67
CA HIS A 146 7.25 3.90 54.99
C HIS A 146 7.13 5.37 55.38
N LEU A 147 6.16 5.68 56.24
CA LEU A 147 5.93 7.02 56.80
C LEU A 147 6.77 7.21 58.08
N ILE A 148 7.75 8.10 58.02
CA ILE A 148 8.63 8.46 59.13
C ILE A 148 8.09 9.71 59.80
N ALA A 149 7.65 9.57 61.05
CA ALA A 149 7.13 10.68 61.84
C ALA A 149 8.25 11.45 62.54
N TYR A 150 8.10 12.78 62.63
CA TYR A 150 8.99 13.66 63.39
C TYR A 150 9.16 13.22 64.86
N GLU A 151 10.29 13.55 65.48
CA GLU A 151 10.68 13.02 66.79
C GLU A 151 9.55 13.10 67.84
N LYS A 152 9.10 11.92 68.29
CA LYS A 152 8.02 11.65 69.27
C LYS A 152 6.57 11.78 68.77
N ALA A 153 6.32 12.24 67.54
CA ALA A 153 4.96 12.27 67.00
C ALA A 153 4.40 10.84 66.79
N LYS A 154 3.19 10.60 67.31
CA LYS A 154 2.46 9.35 67.07
C LYS A 154 1.46 9.54 65.93
N ILE A 155 1.38 8.58 65.02
CA ILE A 155 0.33 8.56 64.00
C ILE A 155 -0.85 7.77 64.56
N ASN A 156 -2.02 8.40 64.59
CA ASN A 156 -3.25 7.82 65.15
C ASN A 156 -4.20 7.34 64.05
N PHE A 157 -4.13 7.94 62.87
CA PHE A 157 -4.90 7.55 61.69
C PHE A 157 -4.02 7.71 60.45
N SER A 158 -4.18 6.84 59.46
CA SER A 158 -3.61 7.06 58.13
C SER A 158 -4.53 6.54 57.03
N ARG A 159 -4.49 7.22 55.89
CA ARG A 159 -5.31 6.97 54.70
C ARG A 159 -4.43 7.01 53.46
N VAL A 160 -4.62 6.06 52.56
CA VAL A 160 -3.97 6.03 51.23
C VAL A 160 -5.05 6.05 50.16
N ASP A 161 -4.96 7.01 49.26
CA ASP A 161 -5.85 7.15 48.11
C ASP A 161 -5.07 6.74 46.86
N ILE A 162 -5.53 5.67 46.21
CA ILE A 162 -4.92 5.08 45.01
C ILE A 162 -5.78 5.45 43.80
N LEU A 163 -5.16 5.88 42.69
CA LEU A 163 -5.86 6.37 41.49
C LEU A 163 -5.28 5.80 40.19
N ASN A 164 -6.17 5.53 39.23
CA ASN A 164 -5.84 5.33 37.83
C ASN A 164 -6.46 6.44 36.98
N THR A 165 -5.65 7.15 36.20
CA THR A 165 -6.10 8.21 35.26
C THR A 165 -5.76 7.91 33.80
N THR A 166 -5.25 6.71 33.49
CA THR A 166 -4.75 6.37 32.15
C THR A 166 -5.84 5.90 31.18
N ASN A 167 -7.03 5.55 31.68
CA ASN A 167 -8.06 4.83 30.91
C ASN A 167 -9.32 5.64 30.55
N ASP A 168 -9.37 6.95 30.85
CA ASP A 168 -10.61 7.76 30.73
C ASP A 168 -10.88 8.38 29.36
N TYR A 169 -9.94 8.39 28.41
CA TYR A 169 -10.18 9.02 27.10
C TYR A 169 -9.25 8.52 25.99
N ALA A 170 -9.81 8.36 24.78
CA ALA A 170 -9.01 8.28 23.56
C ALA A 170 -8.61 9.70 23.14
N ILE A 171 -7.31 9.98 23.09
CA ILE A 171 -6.76 11.29 22.73
C ILE A 171 -7.33 11.72 21.37
N PRO A 172 -7.86 12.96 21.21
CA PRO A 172 -8.28 13.46 19.91
C PRO A 172 -7.09 13.48 18.94
N GLU A 173 -7.32 13.08 17.70
CA GLU A 173 -6.27 12.92 16.67
C GLU A 173 -5.43 14.19 16.42
N TRP A 174 -5.94 15.37 16.78
CA TRP A 174 -5.21 16.64 16.71
C TRP A 174 -4.19 16.84 17.84
N ILE A 175 -4.37 16.24 19.02
CA ILE A 175 -3.38 16.27 20.13
C ILE A 175 -2.21 15.30 19.86
N GLU A 176 -2.38 14.31 18.98
CA GLU A 176 -1.25 13.48 18.53
C GLU A 176 -0.45 14.11 17.38
N LYS A 177 -1.04 15.03 16.60
CA LYS A 177 -0.35 15.69 15.47
C LYS A 177 0.82 16.57 15.89
N ASP A 178 0.78 17.18 17.07
CA ASP A 178 1.89 17.99 17.60
C ASP A 178 3.03 17.14 18.21
N LYS A 179 2.90 15.80 18.27
CA LYS A 179 3.93 14.93 18.88
C LYS A 179 5.13 14.60 17.98
N LYS A 180 5.13 15.02 16.70
CA LYS A 180 6.26 14.81 15.77
C LYS A 180 6.51 16.05 14.92
N GLU A 181 7.76 16.51 14.95
CA GLU A 181 8.35 17.55 14.07
C GLU A 181 8.03 19.03 14.38
N GLU A 182 8.27 19.48 15.62
CA GLU A 182 8.77 20.86 15.83
C GLU A 182 10.26 20.94 15.45
N THR A 183 10.57 21.12 14.17
CA THR A 183 11.92 21.47 13.71
C THR A 183 12.22 22.95 13.98
N GLN A 184 12.71 23.27 15.18
CA GLN A 184 13.29 24.57 15.57
C GLN A 184 12.67 25.83 14.92
N GLU A 185 11.36 26.04 15.04
CA GLU A 185 10.78 27.37 14.76
C GLU A 185 11.24 28.34 15.87
N THR A 186 12.15 29.25 15.54
CA THR A 186 12.62 30.28 16.48
C THR A 186 11.54 31.32 16.73
N LEU A 187 10.80 31.17 17.83
CA LEU A 187 9.77 32.09 18.34
C LEU A 187 10.28 33.52 18.62
N ARG A 188 10.43 34.36 17.58
CA ARG A 188 10.65 35.82 17.61
C ARG A 188 10.11 36.40 16.28
N SER A 189 9.28 37.45 16.22
CA SER A 189 8.75 38.29 17.30
C SER A 189 7.41 38.97 16.97
N SER A 190 6.34 38.63 17.71
CA SER A 190 5.19 39.51 17.90
C SER A 190 5.26 40.16 19.29
N CYS A 191 4.56 41.29 19.50
CA CYS A 191 4.25 41.75 20.85
C CYS A 191 3.49 40.61 21.56
N PRO A 192 3.96 40.09 22.70
CA PRO A 192 3.54 38.78 23.17
C PRO A 192 2.02 38.72 23.39
N THR A 193 1.37 37.87 22.59
CA THR A 193 -0.06 37.56 22.62
C THR A 193 -0.33 36.41 23.59
N LEU A 194 -1.59 36.24 24.01
CA LEU A 194 -1.97 35.09 24.83
C LEU A 194 -1.65 33.81 24.04
N PRO A 195 -0.75 32.93 24.53
CA PRO A 195 -0.47 31.68 23.82
C PRO A 195 -1.73 30.82 23.74
N THR A 196 -1.78 29.91 22.76
CA THR A 196 -2.85 28.91 22.71
C THR A 196 -2.87 28.12 24.02
N ILE A 197 -4.00 28.20 24.72
CA ILE A 197 -4.24 27.49 25.98
C ILE A 197 -5.24 26.38 25.69
N ILE A 198 -4.88 25.14 26.04
CA ILE A 198 -5.79 24.01 26.04
C ILE A 198 -6.84 24.27 27.14
N PRO A 199 -8.11 24.50 26.78
CA PRO A 199 -9.16 24.82 27.74
C PRO A 199 -9.54 23.60 28.57
N ARG A 200 -10.26 23.84 29.67
CA ARG A 200 -10.73 22.76 30.57
C ARG A 200 -11.58 21.72 29.85
N SER A 201 -12.36 22.13 28.84
CA SER A 201 -13.17 21.22 28.02
C SER A 201 -12.37 20.08 27.38
N ASP A 202 -11.10 20.32 27.10
CA ASP A 202 -10.30 19.45 26.24
C ASP A 202 -9.42 18.50 27.07
N TRP A 203 -8.95 18.95 28.24
CA TRP A 203 -8.14 18.12 29.13
C TRP A 203 -8.93 17.41 30.24
N CYS A 204 -10.10 17.93 30.66
CA CYS A 204 -10.91 17.33 31.73
C CYS A 204 -11.54 15.98 31.36
N GLY A 205 -11.66 15.61 30.08
CA GLY A 205 -12.17 14.30 29.66
C GLY A 205 -13.58 13.98 30.19
N SER A 206 -13.76 12.83 30.83
CA SER A 206 -15.03 12.37 31.43
C SER A 206 -15.46 13.13 32.69
N TYR A 207 -14.57 13.90 33.32
CA TYR A 207 -14.75 14.41 34.69
C TYR A 207 -15.67 15.64 34.71
N THR A 208 -16.95 15.46 35.00
CA THR A 208 -18.02 16.47 34.83
C THR A 208 -17.81 17.72 35.71
N ASP A 209 -17.43 17.52 36.97
CA ASP A 209 -17.06 18.59 37.91
C ASP A 209 -15.76 19.32 37.53
N CYS A 210 -14.89 18.70 36.72
CA CYS A 210 -13.68 19.33 36.20
C CYS A 210 -14.04 20.38 35.13
N HIS A 211 -14.98 20.09 34.23
CA HIS A 211 -15.41 21.04 33.19
C HIS A 211 -15.94 22.35 33.80
N ASN A 212 -16.76 22.26 34.84
CA ASN A 212 -17.51 23.39 35.39
C ASN A 212 -17.41 23.52 36.91
N ALA A 213 -16.18 23.54 37.46
CA ALA A 213 -15.92 23.61 38.90
C ALA A 213 -16.86 24.57 39.67
N ASN A 214 -17.57 24.03 40.65
CA ASN A 214 -18.72 24.66 41.29
C ASN A 214 -18.33 25.48 42.54
N TYR A 215 -17.65 26.61 42.32
CA TYR A 215 -17.32 27.58 43.36
C TYR A 215 -17.35 29.02 42.83
N ALA A 216 -17.49 29.98 43.74
CA ALA A 216 -17.38 31.40 43.42
C ALA A 216 -15.90 31.79 43.22
N VAL A 217 -15.54 32.19 42.00
CA VAL A 217 -14.18 32.63 41.68
C VAL A 217 -13.85 33.95 42.39
N THR A 218 -12.66 34.02 43.00
CA THR A 218 -12.14 35.26 43.60
C THR A 218 -11.17 35.89 42.63
N TYR A 219 -11.54 37.04 42.06
CA TYR A 219 -10.64 37.83 41.23
C TYR A 219 -9.58 38.53 42.09
N ILE A 220 -8.37 38.68 41.54
CA ILE A 220 -7.23 39.35 42.18
C ILE A 220 -6.55 40.29 41.19
N ASP A 221 -5.80 41.27 41.71
CA ASP A 221 -4.80 41.97 40.91
C ASP A 221 -3.42 41.40 41.23
N ALA A 222 -3.03 40.36 40.50
CA ALA A 222 -1.73 39.72 40.71
C ALA A 222 -0.60 40.60 40.16
N THR A 223 0.52 40.63 40.89
CA THR A 223 1.72 41.43 40.56
C THR A 223 2.97 40.59 40.39
N HIS A 224 2.85 39.27 40.62
CA HIS A 224 3.90 38.26 40.58
C HIS A 224 3.39 36.97 39.89
N ILE A 225 4.32 36.18 39.37
CA ILE A 225 4.14 34.80 38.93
C ILE A 225 4.99 33.89 39.81
N VAL A 226 4.39 32.84 40.35
CA VAL A 226 5.08 31.78 41.10
C VAL A 226 5.25 30.57 40.18
N ILE A 227 6.48 30.15 39.97
CA ILE A 227 6.83 28.95 39.21
C ILE A 227 6.84 27.75 40.15
N HIS A 228 6.22 26.67 39.68
CA HIS A 228 6.12 25.37 40.32
C HIS A 228 6.67 24.27 39.40
N HIS A 229 7.03 23.13 39.96
CA HIS A 229 7.02 21.86 39.24
C HIS A 229 5.78 21.04 39.63
N GLY A 230 5.52 19.94 38.92
CA GLY A 230 4.41 19.06 39.22
C GLY A 230 4.77 17.79 40.02
N ALA A 231 6.07 17.52 40.19
CA ALA A 231 6.62 16.30 40.82
C ALA A 231 6.23 14.96 40.14
N SER A 232 5.49 15.00 39.03
CA SER A 232 5.15 13.83 38.21
C SER A 232 6.36 13.18 37.52
N PRO A 233 6.23 11.97 36.94
CA PRO A 233 7.31 11.35 36.19
C PRO A 233 7.73 12.26 35.04
N ASN A 234 8.96 12.15 34.56
CA ASN A 234 9.37 12.86 33.33
C ASN A 234 9.12 12.03 32.06
N THR A 235 8.65 10.79 32.25
CA THR A 235 8.47 9.75 31.23
C THR A 235 7.04 9.65 30.68
N TYR A 236 6.08 10.46 31.13
CA TYR A 236 4.68 10.42 30.63
C TYR A 236 4.58 10.66 29.12
N THR A 237 3.55 10.09 28.50
CA THR A 237 3.20 10.27 27.08
C THR A 237 1.85 10.98 26.86
N ASP A 238 1.08 11.17 27.95
CA ASP A 238 -0.21 11.86 28.01
C ASP A 238 -0.13 12.97 29.06
N GLY A 239 0.15 14.20 28.62
CA GLY A 239 0.12 15.41 29.46
C GLY A 239 -1.25 15.65 30.12
N PRO A 240 -2.38 15.61 29.37
CA PRO A 240 -3.72 15.74 29.92
C PRO A 240 -4.03 14.78 31.08
N SER A 241 -3.58 13.52 31.05
CA SER A 241 -3.77 12.56 32.16
C SER A 241 -3.07 13.01 33.45
N ILE A 242 -1.89 13.61 33.35
CA ILE A 242 -1.20 14.16 34.52
C ILE A 242 -1.95 15.40 35.06
N VAL A 243 -2.50 16.26 34.19
CA VAL A 243 -3.35 17.39 34.63
C VAL A 243 -4.62 16.90 35.33
N ARG A 244 -5.29 15.87 34.79
CA ARG A 244 -6.45 15.22 35.45
C ARG A 244 -6.08 14.61 36.80
N SER A 245 -4.88 14.01 36.91
CA SER A 245 -4.36 13.48 38.18
C SER A 245 -4.26 14.57 39.24
N TYR A 246 -3.66 15.72 38.92
CA TYR A 246 -3.60 16.87 39.85
C TYR A 246 -4.99 17.39 40.20
N TRP A 247 -5.89 17.54 39.23
CA TRP A 247 -7.24 18.01 39.51
C TRP A 247 -7.98 17.06 40.48
N ASN A 248 -7.92 15.75 40.22
CA ASN A 248 -8.58 14.75 41.05
C ASN A 248 -7.97 14.68 42.46
N TYR A 249 -6.65 14.81 42.59
CA TYR A 249 -6.00 14.88 43.90
C TYR A 249 -6.43 16.12 44.69
N HIS A 250 -6.31 17.31 44.09
CA HIS A 250 -6.69 18.56 44.76
C HIS A 250 -8.17 18.57 45.16
N VAL A 251 -9.08 18.22 44.26
CA VAL A 251 -10.54 18.29 44.51
C VAL A 251 -11.03 17.12 45.34
N ASN A 252 -10.75 15.88 44.91
CA ASN A 252 -11.36 14.71 45.50
C ASN A 252 -10.57 14.10 46.67
N THR A 253 -9.25 14.34 46.78
CA THR A 253 -8.45 13.95 47.96
C THR A 253 -8.34 15.08 48.98
N LEU A 254 -7.78 16.22 48.59
CA LEU A 254 -7.53 17.34 49.50
C LEU A 254 -8.77 18.19 49.79
N GLY A 255 -9.87 18.02 49.06
CA GLY A 255 -11.12 18.78 49.27
C GLY A 255 -11.04 20.24 48.84
N TRP A 256 -10.12 20.60 47.94
CA TRP A 256 -10.00 21.95 47.40
C TRP A 256 -11.12 22.22 46.38
N ALA A 257 -11.48 23.50 46.22
CA ALA A 257 -12.55 23.90 45.29
C ALA A 257 -12.24 23.64 43.81
N ASP A 258 -10.96 23.50 43.44
CA ASP A 258 -10.44 23.28 42.09
C ASP A 258 -8.93 22.96 42.15
N ILE A 259 -8.31 22.60 41.01
CA ILE A 259 -6.85 22.47 40.84
C ILE A 259 -6.10 23.72 41.34
N GLY A 260 -4.95 23.54 42.00
CA GLY A 260 -4.24 24.63 42.68
C GLY A 260 -3.62 25.70 41.77
N TYR A 261 -3.05 25.28 40.64
CA TYR A 261 -2.32 26.15 39.71
C TYR A 261 -3.25 26.90 38.75
N ASN A 262 -2.87 28.10 38.32
CA ASN A 262 -3.60 28.85 37.29
C ASN A 262 -3.36 28.25 35.90
N TYR A 263 -2.12 27.86 35.60
CA TYR A 263 -1.72 27.26 34.34
C TYR A 263 -0.72 26.11 34.58
N LEU A 264 -0.64 25.19 33.62
CA LEU A 264 0.35 24.11 33.64
C LEU A 264 1.00 24.00 32.26
N THR A 265 2.30 23.71 32.20
CA THR A 265 3.03 23.46 30.93
C THR A 265 3.64 22.06 30.92
N ASP A 266 3.44 21.30 29.85
CA ASP A 266 4.06 19.97 29.71
C ASP A 266 5.36 20.01 28.90
N LYS A 267 6.10 18.89 28.94
CA LYS A 267 7.39 18.74 28.25
C LYS A 267 7.28 18.79 26.71
N TYR A 268 6.07 18.73 26.16
CA TYR A 268 5.76 18.83 24.74
C TYR A 268 5.44 20.27 24.30
N GLY A 269 5.43 21.23 25.23
CA GLY A 269 5.10 22.62 24.91
C GLY A 269 3.60 22.92 24.90
N ASN A 270 2.76 22.05 25.47
CA ASN A 270 1.35 22.35 25.71
C ASN A 270 1.19 23.27 26.92
N LEU A 271 0.20 24.16 26.87
CA LEU A 271 -0.18 25.06 27.97
C LEU A 271 -1.65 24.81 28.34
N TYR A 272 -1.92 24.37 29.56
CA TYR A 272 -3.26 24.03 30.05
C TYR A 272 -3.84 25.15 30.91
N GLN A 273 -5.14 25.45 30.73
CA GLN A 273 -5.88 26.23 31.72
C GLN A 273 -6.08 25.37 32.96
N GLY A 274 -5.41 25.70 34.06
CA GLY A 274 -5.68 25.13 35.37
C GLY A 274 -6.95 25.75 35.96
N ARG A 275 -6.79 26.56 37.00
CA ARG A 275 -7.86 27.23 37.75
C ARG A 275 -8.96 27.83 36.85
N LYS A 276 -10.23 27.53 37.12
CA LYS A 276 -11.40 28.10 36.43
C LYS A 276 -11.32 29.64 36.37
N ASN A 277 -11.21 30.20 35.18
CA ASN A 277 -11.24 31.65 34.94
C ASN A 277 -12.30 32.00 33.87
N PRO A 278 -13.50 32.48 34.26
CA PRO A 278 -14.55 32.89 33.32
C PRO A 278 -14.21 34.15 32.52
N ASN A 279 -13.26 34.96 33.00
CA ASN A 279 -12.89 36.26 32.43
C ASN A 279 -11.47 36.24 31.86
N LEU A 280 -10.96 35.10 31.38
CA LEU A 280 -9.72 35.08 30.61
C LEU A 280 -9.95 35.77 29.25
N PRO A 281 -9.10 36.69 28.77
CA PRO A 281 -7.82 37.16 29.34
C PRO A 281 -7.89 38.39 30.27
N THR A 282 -9.07 38.97 30.53
CA THR A 282 -9.25 40.30 31.13
C THR A 282 -9.14 40.38 32.66
N SER A 283 -9.00 39.27 33.38
CA SER A 283 -8.85 39.26 34.84
C SER A 283 -8.08 38.04 35.36
N ASP A 284 -7.33 38.20 36.46
CA ASP A 284 -6.71 37.08 37.18
C ASP A 284 -7.66 36.49 38.22
N VAL A 285 -7.55 35.18 38.47
CA VAL A 285 -8.26 34.47 39.53
C VAL A 285 -7.29 33.88 40.56
N ARG A 286 -7.71 33.88 41.82
CA ARG A 286 -6.96 33.30 42.94
C ARG A 286 -6.81 31.78 42.77
N GLY A 287 -5.57 31.33 42.64
CA GLY A 287 -5.19 29.92 42.75
C GLY A 287 -5.16 29.42 44.21
N ALA A 288 -4.70 28.19 44.40
CA ALA A 288 -4.45 27.58 45.71
C ALA A 288 -3.02 27.02 45.84
N HIS A 289 -2.08 27.54 45.06
CA HIS A 289 -0.73 26.96 44.87
C HIS A 289 0.32 27.39 45.92
N ALA A 290 0.17 28.53 46.61
CA ALA A 290 1.19 29.05 47.54
C ALA A 290 0.61 29.83 48.74
N GLY A 291 -0.36 29.24 49.46
CA GLY A 291 -0.95 29.81 50.69
C GLY A 291 -1.33 31.30 50.59
N ASN A 292 -0.75 32.13 51.46
CA ASN A 292 -1.03 33.58 51.49
C ASN A 292 -0.65 34.32 50.18
N ALA A 293 0.34 33.82 49.43
CA ALA A 293 0.81 34.44 48.19
C ALA A 293 -0.21 34.35 47.03
N ASN A 294 -1.15 33.40 47.10
CA ASN A 294 -2.27 33.27 46.16
C ASN A 294 -3.08 34.56 46.00
N SER A 295 -3.04 35.47 46.98
CA SER A 295 -3.79 36.74 46.92
C SER A 295 -3.14 37.82 46.02
N GLY A 296 -1.89 37.64 45.61
CA GLY A 296 -1.14 38.62 44.81
C GLY A 296 -0.30 38.01 43.68
N SER A 297 -0.53 36.74 43.35
CA SER A 297 0.21 36.03 42.30
C SER A 297 -0.65 35.02 41.53
N ILE A 298 -0.21 34.69 40.32
CA ILE A 298 -0.67 33.51 39.58
C ILE A 298 0.39 32.40 39.63
N GLY A 299 -0.03 31.13 39.61
CA GLY A 299 0.86 29.97 39.65
C GLY A 299 0.93 29.22 38.33
N ILE A 300 2.15 28.96 37.84
CA ILE A 300 2.41 28.14 36.65
C ILE A 300 3.19 26.89 37.07
N SER A 301 2.68 25.70 36.75
CA SER A 301 3.30 24.41 37.09
C SER A 301 3.93 23.73 35.86
N PHE A 302 5.23 23.44 35.93
CA PHE A 302 5.93 22.61 34.95
C PHE A 302 5.65 21.14 35.22
N ILE A 303 4.87 20.48 34.36
CA ILE A 303 4.53 19.07 34.50
C ILE A 303 5.80 18.22 34.30
N GLY A 304 6.23 17.58 35.38
CA GLY A 304 7.49 16.84 35.50
C GLY A 304 8.12 17.07 36.88
N ASN A 305 9.22 16.36 37.15
CA ASN A 305 10.02 16.51 38.35
C ASN A 305 11.38 17.14 38.01
N ALA A 306 11.50 18.44 38.29
CA ALA A 306 12.68 19.26 38.02
C ALA A 306 13.80 19.17 39.08
N ASP A 307 13.69 18.30 40.09
CA ASP A 307 14.85 17.85 40.88
C ASP A 307 15.60 16.70 40.20
N VAL A 308 14.95 15.98 39.27
CA VAL A 308 15.53 14.81 38.59
C VAL A 308 15.94 15.09 37.14
N THR A 309 15.15 15.85 36.38
CA THR A 309 15.47 16.18 34.97
C THR A 309 15.31 17.66 34.66
N LEU A 310 16.04 18.14 33.66
CA LEU A 310 15.83 19.47 33.11
C LEU A 310 14.44 19.59 32.44
N PRO A 311 13.71 20.71 32.61
CA PRO A 311 12.62 21.09 31.72
C PRO A 311 13.07 21.14 30.25
N THR A 312 12.18 20.79 29.31
CA THR A 312 12.49 20.87 27.88
C THR A 312 12.47 22.32 27.39
N THR A 313 13.19 22.60 26.30
CA THR A 313 13.24 23.94 25.68
C THR A 313 11.83 24.42 25.33
N VAL A 314 11.02 23.58 24.68
CA VAL A 314 9.64 23.91 24.27
C VAL A 314 8.71 24.21 25.47
N GLN A 315 8.90 23.54 26.61
CA GLN A 315 8.18 23.79 27.86
C GLN A 315 8.58 25.14 28.49
N ILE A 316 9.89 25.45 28.47
CA ILE A 316 10.44 26.74 28.90
C ILE A 316 9.95 27.87 28.00
N ASP A 317 9.95 27.68 26.68
CA ASP A 317 9.55 28.69 25.70
C ASP A 317 8.05 29.00 25.80
N LYS A 318 7.19 27.97 25.89
CA LYS A 318 5.74 28.15 26.09
C LYS A 318 5.43 28.88 27.40
N CYS A 319 6.12 28.53 28.48
CA CYS A 319 6.00 29.25 29.76
C CYS A 319 6.47 30.71 29.63
N THR A 320 7.58 30.95 28.93
CA THR A 320 8.15 32.29 28.75
C THR A 320 7.23 33.18 27.89
N ALA A 321 6.61 32.62 26.84
CA ALA A 321 5.59 33.32 26.04
C ALA A 321 4.37 33.70 26.90
N MET A 322 3.86 32.79 27.72
CA MET A 322 2.74 33.06 28.64
C MET A 322 3.06 34.15 29.65
N MET A 323 4.26 34.10 30.26
CA MET A 323 4.72 35.15 31.17
C MET A 323 4.89 36.48 30.43
N ALA A 324 5.43 36.48 29.22
CA ALA A 324 5.69 37.71 28.45
C ALA A 324 4.39 38.42 28.10
N TRP A 325 3.36 37.67 27.70
CA TRP A 325 2.01 38.20 27.49
C TRP A 325 1.44 38.79 28.78
N TRP A 326 1.48 38.03 29.88
CA TRP A 326 0.88 38.45 31.15
C TRP A 326 1.54 39.72 31.71
N PHE A 327 2.87 39.77 31.73
CA PHE A 327 3.63 40.93 32.18
C PHE A 327 3.41 42.16 31.27
N LYS A 328 3.32 41.96 29.95
CA LYS A 328 2.96 43.02 29.00
C LYS A 328 1.54 43.55 29.25
N HIS A 329 0.56 42.66 29.42
CA HIS A 329 -0.83 43.02 29.69
C HIS A 329 -0.99 43.79 31.02
N LYS A 330 -0.24 43.39 32.05
CA LYS A 330 -0.16 44.09 33.33
C LYS A 330 0.66 45.38 33.32
N ASN A 331 1.40 45.67 32.24
CA ASN A 331 2.38 46.75 32.18
C ASN A 331 3.41 46.71 33.34
N LEU A 332 3.93 45.51 33.61
CA LEU A 332 4.90 45.23 34.67
C LEU A 332 6.20 44.65 34.09
N ASP A 333 7.35 45.09 34.58
CA ASP A 333 8.65 44.57 34.14
C ASP A 333 9.00 43.26 34.88
N PRO A 334 9.11 42.10 34.19
CA PRO A 334 9.38 40.79 34.81
C PRO A 334 10.75 40.69 35.52
N THR A 335 11.69 41.57 35.21
CA THR A 335 13.02 41.62 35.85
C THR A 335 13.02 42.35 37.20
N THR A 336 11.97 43.12 37.49
CA THR A 336 11.85 43.89 38.72
C THR A 336 11.40 43.03 39.91
N SER A 337 11.47 43.61 41.11
CA SER A 337 10.94 43.02 42.35
C SER A 337 9.82 43.90 42.92
N ALA A 338 8.87 43.30 43.62
CA ALA A 338 7.79 43.98 44.32
C ALA A 338 7.50 43.31 45.68
N GLY A 339 6.74 44.00 46.53
CA GLY A 339 6.33 43.46 47.83
C GLY A 339 5.13 42.52 47.70
N MET A 340 5.15 41.38 48.39
CA MET A 340 4.03 40.46 48.50
C MET A 340 3.99 39.77 49.86
N THR A 341 2.81 39.35 50.31
CA THR A 341 2.67 38.44 51.46
C THR A 341 2.99 37.02 51.01
N THR A 342 4.09 36.47 51.52
CA THR A 342 4.58 35.11 51.21
C THR A 342 3.84 34.05 52.04
N GLN A 343 3.93 32.77 51.63
CA GLN A 343 3.31 31.66 52.36
C GLN A 343 3.89 31.52 53.79
N ALA A 344 5.22 31.53 53.92
CA ALA A 344 5.90 31.19 55.18
C ALA A 344 6.64 32.35 55.87
N PHE A 345 6.94 33.46 55.17
CA PHE A 345 7.89 34.48 55.64
C PHE A 345 7.27 35.87 55.84
N GLY A 346 5.92 35.96 55.90
CA GLY A 346 5.20 37.23 56.01
C GLY A 346 5.36 38.11 54.77
N TYR A 347 5.27 39.42 54.93
CA TYR A 347 5.44 40.38 53.83
C TYR A 347 6.93 40.55 53.46
N GLN A 348 7.28 40.27 52.21
CA GLN A 348 8.65 40.30 51.70
C GLN A 348 8.71 40.98 50.32
N VAL A 349 9.87 41.53 49.96
CA VAL A 349 10.16 41.95 48.58
C VAL A 349 10.72 40.77 47.82
N LYS A 350 10.11 40.42 46.69
CA LYS A 350 10.50 39.27 45.85
C LYS A 350 10.54 39.64 44.37
N PRO A 351 11.37 38.96 43.55
CA PRO A 351 11.34 39.12 42.10
C PRO A 351 9.95 38.78 41.56
N ARG A 352 9.47 39.50 40.55
CA ARG A 352 8.12 39.30 40.02
C ARG A 352 7.88 37.92 39.42
N ILE A 353 8.92 37.27 38.88
CA ILE A 353 8.92 35.82 38.63
C ILE A 353 9.76 35.18 39.74
N CYS A 354 9.16 34.34 40.57
CA CYS A 354 9.83 33.68 41.70
C CYS A 354 9.46 32.19 41.76
N GLY A 355 10.30 31.38 42.39
CA GLY A 355 9.99 29.96 42.65
C GLY A 355 9.11 29.83 43.90
N HIS A 356 8.41 28.70 44.06
CA HIS A 356 7.68 28.43 45.30
C HIS A 356 8.60 28.44 46.55
N LEU A 357 9.82 27.91 46.43
CA LEU A 357 10.92 27.99 47.41
C LEU A 357 11.29 29.42 47.83
N ASP A 358 11.09 30.44 46.98
CA ASP A 358 11.33 31.83 47.38
C ASP A 358 10.34 32.31 48.46
N ILE A 359 9.16 31.69 48.56
CA ILE A 359 8.01 32.21 49.34
C ILE A 359 7.39 31.21 50.32
N GLY A 360 7.69 29.92 50.18
CA GLY A 360 7.25 28.82 51.04
C GLY A 360 8.42 28.02 51.62
N GLN A 361 8.12 26.92 52.30
CA GLN A 361 9.11 25.96 52.82
C GLN A 361 8.97 24.63 52.08
N THR A 362 9.41 24.59 50.83
CA THR A 362 9.26 23.46 49.89
C THR A 362 10.48 23.38 48.97
N SER A 363 10.74 22.23 48.35
CA SER A 363 11.75 22.08 47.27
C SER A 363 11.27 22.66 45.94
N CYS A 364 9.96 22.74 45.72
CA CYS A 364 9.33 23.28 44.51
C CYS A 364 9.88 24.69 44.16
N PRO A 365 10.26 25.01 42.91
CA PRO A 365 10.01 24.29 41.67
C PRO A 365 11.08 23.25 41.31
N GLY A 366 11.86 22.78 42.27
CA GLY A 366 12.96 21.84 42.06
C GLY A 366 14.24 22.51 41.56
N THR A 367 15.37 21.87 41.87
CA THR A 367 16.72 22.44 41.80
C THR A 367 17.08 22.96 40.40
N THR A 368 16.73 22.23 39.34
CA THR A 368 17.11 22.62 37.96
C THR A 368 16.32 23.81 37.44
N LEU A 369 15.00 23.83 37.66
CA LEU A 369 14.09 24.90 37.24
C LEU A 369 14.25 26.16 38.11
N TYR A 370 14.53 26.01 39.41
CA TYR A 370 14.91 27.13 40.27
C TYR A 370 16.17 27.85 39.76
N GLY A 371 17.16 27.09 39.27
CA GLY A 371 18.34 27.63 38.60
C GLY A 371 18.05 28.42 37.31
N GLN A 372 16.92 28.15 36.64
CA GLN A 372 16.49 28.87 35.43
C GLN A 372 15.70 30.15 35.70
N LEU A 373 15.28 30.44 36.94
CA LEU A 373 14.49 31.65 37.25
C LEU A 373 15.12 32.98 36.77
N PRO A 374 16.45 33.20 36.83
CA PRO A 374 17.07 34.39 36.23
C PRO A 374 16.91 34.44 34.71
N ASN A 375 17.07 33.31 34.02
CA ASN A 375 16.94 33.20 32.56
C ASN A 375 15.48 33.39 32.13
N LEU A 376 14.52 32.83 32.87
CA LEU A 376 13.09 33.07 32.63
C LEU A 376 12.75 34.56 32.71
N ARG A 377 13.29 35.30 33.68
CA ARG A 377 13.08 36.76 33.79
C ARG A 377 13.65 37.51 32.58
N THR A 378 14.88 37.22 32.18
CA THR A 378 15.54 37.92 31.05
C THR A 378 14.95 37.52 29.70
N ALA A 379 14.58 36.26 29.49
CA ALA A 379 13.89 35.80 28.29
C ALA A 379 12.49 36.41 28.17
N THR A 380 11.71 36.43 29.27
CA THR A 380 10.41 37.12 29.33
C THR A 380 10.55 38.60 28.97
N LYS A 381 11.57 39.27 29.53
CA LYS A 381 11.87 40.67 29.22
C LYS A 381 12.30 40.88 27.77
N ALA A 382 13.09 39.98 27.19
CA ALA A 382 13.53 40.06 25.81
C ALA A 382 12.35 39.97 24.82
N ILE A 383 11.36 39.10 25.08
CA ILE A 383 10.12 39.05 24.28
C ILE A 383 9.32 40.36 24.42
N ILE A 384 9.24 40.93 25.63
CA ILE A 384 8.58 42.22 25.88
C ILE A 384 9.34 43.40 25.24
N ASP A 385 10.66 43.34 25.14
CA ASP A 385 11.49 44.39 24.55
C ASP A 385 11.53 44.30 23.02
N ALA A 386 11.45 43.11 22.44
CA ALA A 386 11.26 42.92 21.00
C ALA A 386 9.98 43.59 20.46
N CYS A 387 8.99 43.82 21.33
CA CYS A 387 7.79 44.62 21.04
C CYS A 387 8.07 46.15 20.92
N THR A 388 9.33 46.61 20.98
CA THR A 388 9.68 48.04 20.86
C THR A 388 10.16 48.44 19.46
N THR A 389 9.19 48.86 18.64
CA THR A 389 9.35 49.73 17.46
C THR A 389 10.24 49.25 16.29
N SER A 390 9.75 48.27 15.54
CA SER A 390 9.62 48.42 14.08
C SER A 390 8.32 47.76 13.62
N PRO A 391 7.52 48.37 12.74
CA PRO A 391 6.48 47.62 12.03
C PRO A 391 7.19 46.65 11.08
N ASP A 392 6.92 45.36 11.25
CA ASP A 392 7.27 44.35 10.25
C ASP A 392 6.47 44.61 8.97
N ASN A 393 7.20 44.78 7.87
CA ASN A 393 6.69 45.06 6.54
C ASN A 393 7.35 44.19 5.47
N ILE A 394 8.02 43.11 5.87
CA ILE A 394 8.70 42.19 4.97
C ILE A 394 7.76 41.00 4.79
N PRO A 395 7.26 40.71 3.57
CA PRO A 395 6.40 39.57 3.36
C PRO A 395 7.12 38.24 3.67
N PRO A 396 6.45 37.29 4.33
CA PRO A 396 6.99 35.96 4.55
C PRO A 396 7.13 35.22 3.21
N THR A 397 7.92 34.16 3.21
CA THR A 397 8.22 33.34 2.02
C THR A 397 7.74 31.91 2.19
N THR A 398 7.16 31.34 1.13
CA THR A 398 6.69 29.95 1.09
C THR A 398 7.34 29.25 -0.09
N SER A 399 7.62 27.96 0.05
CA SER A 399 8.18 27.12 -1.02
C SER A 399 7.64 25.70 -0.90
N ILE A 400 7.52 25.00 -2.05
CA ILE A 400 7.08 23.61 -2.11
C ILE A 400 8.33 22.75 -2.30
N ASN A 401 8.52 21.74 -1.45
CA ASN A 401 9.64 20.82 -1.59
C ASN A 401 9.48 19.99 -2.87
N THR A 402 10.55 19.90 -3.66
CA THR A 402 10.53 19.21 -4.95
C THR A 402 10.23 17.72 -4.77
N LEU A 403 9.22 17.21 -5.48
CA LEU A 403 8.98 15.78 -5.58
C LEU A 403 10.12 15.09 -6.35
N GLY A 404 10.47 13.85 -5.95
CA GLY A 404 11.47 13.04 -6.64
C GLY A 404 11.03 12.56 -8.03
N ASN A 405 9.73 12.24 -8.17
CA ASN A 405 9.06 12.03 -9.45
C ASN A 405 7.97 13.10 -9.60
N LEU A 406 7.88 13.77 -10.76
CA LEU A 406 6.81 14.73 -11.05
C LEU A 406 5.57 14.07 -11.66
N TRP A 407 5.65 12.81 -12.05
CA TRP A 407 4.49 11.97 -12.36
C TRP A 407 3.96 11.29 -11.11
N GLN A 408 2.64 11.27 -10.95
CA GLN A 408 1.95 10.65 -9.82
C GLN A 408 0.73 9.85 -10.33
N SER A 409 0.64 8.59 -9.90
CA SER A 409 -0.43 7.63 -10.22
C SER A 409 -1.45 7.45 -9.09
N SER A 410 -1.10 7.89 -7.89
CA SER A 410 -1.89 7.71 -6.66
C SER A 410 -1.83 8.95 -5.77
N ASP A 411 -2.55 8.94 -4.66
CA ASP A 411 -2.54 10.03 -3.67
C ASP A 411 -1.10 10.28 -3.18
N PHE A 412 -0.67 11.54 -3.16
CA PHE A 412 0.73 11.91 -2.88
C PHE A 412 0.83 13.07 -1.90
N SER A 413 1.90 13.08 -1.10
CA SER A 413 2.13 14.13 -0.10
C SER A 413 3.13 15.20 -0.57
N LEU A 414 2.78 16.46 -0.33
CA LEU A 414 3.63 17.63 -0.53
C LEU A 414 3.99 18.27 0.81
N THR A 415 5.26 18.58 1.01
CA THR A 415 5.76 19.34 2.16
C THR A 415 6.14 20.75 1.72
N PHE A 416 5.85 21.73 2.58
CA PHE A 416 6.12 23.14 2.38
C PHE A 416 7.22 23.59 3.33
N ASN A 417 8.08 24.49 2.85
CA ASN A 417 9.04 25.21 3.66
C ASN A 417 8.61 26.69 3.68
N ASP A 418 8.00 27.08 4.82
CA ASP A 418 7.48 28.40 5.10
C ASP A 418 8.45 29.13 6.05
N LEU A 419 8.98 30.26 5.63
CA LEU A 419 10.01 31.01 6.35
C LEU A 419 9.65 32.49 6.39
N ASP A 420 9.82 33.11 7.55
CA ASP A 420 9.74 34.55 7.73
C ASP A 420 11.14 35.16 7.94
N ASP A 421 11.26 36.48 7.89
CA ASP A 421 12.56 37.14 8.10
C ASP A 421 13.04 37.10 9.57
N LEU A 422 14.35 37.25 9.79
CA LEU A 422 14.97 37.13 11.13
C LEU A 422 14.54 38.21 12.13
N SER A 423 13.86 39.26 11.67
CA SER A 423 13.24 40.34 12.44
C SER A 423 11.70 40.37 12.31
N GLY A 424 11.12 39.39 11.62
CA GLY A 424 9.71 39.32 11.27
C GLY A 424 8.79 38.94 12.42
N SER A 425 7.50 38.93 12.11
CA SER A 425 6.42 38.68 13.05
C SER A 425 6.04 37.20 13.23
N GLY A 426 6.53 36.34 12.33
CA GLY A 426 6.28 34.89 12.28
C GLY A 426 5.08 34.53 11.42
N VAL A 427 5.08 33.31 10.84
CA VAL A 427 3.99 32.85 9.96
C VAL A 427 2.71 32.52 10.76
N ASP A 428 1.66 33.32 10.57
CA ASP A 428 0.32 33.20 11.18
C ASP A 428 -0.52 32.12 10.47
N LEU A 429 -0.82 32.35 9.20
CA LEU A 429 -1.77 31.53 8.43
C LEU A 429 -1.14 30.95 7.17
N ARG A 430 -1.44 29.68 6.91
CA ARG A 430 -0.91 28.91 5.78
C ARG A 430 -2.08 28.39 4.94
N PHE A 431 -2.18 28.78 3.67
CA PHE A 431 -3.25 28.37 2.76
C PHE A 431 -2.72 27.62 1.54
N TYR A 432 -3.54 26.73 0.99
CA TYR A 432 -3.27 26.04 -0.26
C TYR A 432 -4.51 25.87 -1.14
N GLN A 433 -4.27 25.57 -2.40
CA GLN A 433 -5.27 25.33 -3.43
C GLN A 433 -4.77 24.21 -4.34
N ALA A 434 -5.48 23.09 -4.37
CA ALA A 434 -5.29 22.12 -5.44
C ALA A 434 -6.10 22.57 -6.67
N MET A 435 -5.49 22.52 -7.85
CA MET A 435 -6.11 22.86 -9.12
C MET A 435 -5.84 21.78 -10.17
N GLU A 436 -6.85 21.51 -10.98
CA GLU A 436 -6.86 20.54 -12.06
C GLU A 436 -6.94 21.25 -13.42
N TYR A 437 -6.19 20.76 -14.42
CA TYR A 437 -6.20 21.31 -15.78
C TYR A 437 -7.24 20.58 -16.64
N THR A 438 -8.28 21.30 -17.06
CA THR A 438 -9.42 20.73 -17.80
C THR A 438 -9.18 20.59 -19.31
N GLY A 439 -7.95 20.85 -19.77
CA GLY A 439 -7.57 20.91 -21.18
C GLY A 439 -7.67 22.28 -21.83
N THR A 440 -8.39 23.22 -21.19
CA THR A 440 -8.46 24.62 -21.61
C THR A 440 -7.89 25.57 -20.57
N GLU A 441 -8.05 25.28 -19.28
CA GLU A 441 -7.63 26.16 -18.18
C GLU A 441 -7.54 25.41 -16.84
N TRP A 442 -6.98 26.10 -15.84
CA TRP A 442 -6.83 25.61 -14.47
C TRP A 442 -8.08 25.89 -13.64
N ARG A 443 -8.68 24.84 -13.07
CA ARG A 443 -9.89 24.86 -12.25
C ARG A 443 -9.64 24.15 -10.93
N ALA A 444 -10.63 24.09 -10.04
CA ALA A 444 -10.47 23.43 -8.75
C ALA A 444 -11.78 22.80 -8.29
N ASN A 445 -11.68 21.66 -7.61
CA ASN A 445 -12.87 20.91 -7.22
C ASN A 445 -13.63 21.58 -6.04
N GLY A 446 -14.79 22.17 -6.38
CA GLY A 446 -15.76 22.73 -5.43
C GLY A 446 -16.22 21.74 -4.36
N GLN A 447 -16.30 20.44 -4.66
CA GLN A 447 -16.73 19.41 -3.69
C GLN A 447 -15.72 19.23 -2.53
N ASN A 448 -14.45 19.53 -2.78
CA ASN A 448 -13.38 19.51 -1.77
C ASN A 448 -13.10 20.90 -1.17
N GLY A 449 -13.92 21.91 -1.48
CA GLY A 449 -13.82 23.25 -0.89
C GLY A 449 -12.74 24.14 -1.49
N PHE A 450 -12.26 23.81 -2.69
CA PHE A 450 -11.45 24.72 -3.50
C PHE A 450 -12.29 25.34 -4.61
N PHE A 451 -11.86 26.48 -5.14
CA PHE A 451 -12.46 27.08 -6.32
C PHE A 451 -11.41 27.88 -7.09
N ASN A 452 -11.44 27.86 -8.43
CA ASN A 452 -10.60 28.72 -9.28
C ASN A 452 -11.33 29.07 -10.57
N ASP A 453 -11.46 30.36 -10.86
CA ASP A 453 -11.89 30.87 -12.17
C ASP A 453 -11.23 32.23 -12.49
N ASN A 454 -10.66 32.34 -13.69
CA ASN A 454 -10.05 33.56 -14.22
C ASN A 454 -10.86 34.13 -15.41
N PHE A 455 -12.04 33.57 -15.70
CA PHE A 455 -12.99 34.07 -16.71
C PHE A 455 -12.41 34.29 -18.13
N ASN A 456 -11.40 33.50 -18.49
CA ASN A 456 -10.57 33.73 -19.69
C ASN A 456 -11.36 33.81 -21.00
N SER A 457 -12.48 33.06 -21.11
CA SER A 457 -13.19 32.85 -22.39
C SER A 457 -14.71 32.81 -22.31
N THR A 458 -15.30 32.09 -21.34
CA THR A 458 -16.75 31.89 -21.22
C THR A 458 -17.19 31.85 -19.75
N ILE A 459 -18.50 32.03 -19.50
CA ILE A 459 -19.07 31.75 -18.17
C ILE A 459 -19.26 30.24 -18.08
N HIS A 460 -18.59 29.62 -17.12
CA HIS A 460 -18.58 28.16 -17.01
C HIS A 460 -19.88 27.58 -16.45
N PRO A 461 -20.24 26.32 -16.80
CA PRO A 461 -21.53 25.73 -16.44
C PRO A 461 -21.81 25.61 -14.94
N GLU A 462 -20.80 25.65 -14.07
CA GLU A 462 -20.96 25.67 -12.61
C GLU A 462 -21.47 27.01 -12.05
N TRP A 463 -21.33 28.10 -12.82
CA TRP A 463 -21.88 29.40 -12.46
C TRP A 463 -23.36 29.49 -12.80
N THR A 464 -24.19 29.64 -11.77
CA THR A 464 -25.62 29.90 -11.89
C THR A 464 -25.90 31.40 -11.73
N SER A 465 -26.39 32.05 -12.80
CA SER A 465 -26.89 33.42 -12.73
C SER A 465 -28.34 33.43 -12.24
N HIS A 466 -28.63 34.21 -11.19
CA HIS A 466 -29.98 34.35 -10.64
C HIS A 466 -30.59 35.72 -10.92
N SER A 467 -29.75 36.76 -11.00
CA SER A 467 -30.20 38.15 -11.21
C SER A 467 -29.13 38.98 -11.90
N GLY A 468 -29.55 39.78 -12.86
CA GLY A 468 -28.72 40.67 -13.65
C GLY A 468 -28.15 40.03 -14.92
N THR A 469 -27.66 40.89 -15.82
CA THR A 469 -26.98 40.53 -17.06
C THR A 469 -25.50 40.32 -16.79
N TRP A 470 -25.01 39.11 -17.08
CA TRP A 470 -23.62 38.68 -16.89
C TRP A 470 -23.04 38.19 -18.22
N SER A 471 -21.79 38.55 -18.52
CA SER A 471 -21.09 38.13 -19.75
C SER A 471 -19.57 38.13 -19.57
N ILE A 472 -18.83 37.43 -20.42
CA ILE A 472 -17.37 37.59 -20.48
C ILE A 472 -17.01 38.69 -21.48
N VAL A 473 -16.23 39.68 -21.03
CA VAL A 473 -15.74 40.78 -21.86
C VAL A 473 -14.25 40.98 -21.59
N ASN A 474 -13.42 40.85 -22.64
CA ASN A 474 -11.96 40.96 -22.57
C ASN A 474 -11.31 40.04 -21.51
N GLY A 475 -11.80 38.79 -21.39
CA GLY A 475 -11.28 37.79 -20.45
C GLY A 475 -11.65 38.05 -18.99
N ARG A 476 -12.81 38.69 -18.73
CA ARG A 476 -13.29 39.05 -17.39
C ARG A 476 -14.79 38.89 -17.29
N LEU A 477 -15.31 38.54 -16.12
CA LEU A 477 -16.75 38.49 -15.87
C LEU A 477 -17.30 39.90 -15.65
N LEU A 478 -18.11 40.39 -16.59
CA LEU A 478 -18.81 41.67 -16.52
C LEU A 478 -20.26 41.47 -16.06
N GLN A 479 -20.66 42.22 -15.04
CA GLN A 479 -22.04 42.52 -14.71
C GLN A 479 -22.37 43.95 -15.21
N SER A 480 -23.39 44.10 -16.08
CA SER A 480 -23.65 45.35 -16.81
C SER A 480 -24.84 46.19 -16.32
N ASP A 481 -25.72 45.64 -15.48
CA ASP A 481 -26.97 46.33 -15.10
C ASP A 481 -26.75 47.31 -13.93
N GLN A 482 -26.16 48.47 -14.24
CA GLN A 482 -25.84 49.55 -13.28
C GLN A 482 -27.01 50.18 -12.49
N LEU A 483 -28.25 49.70 -12.68
CA LEU A 483 -29.46 50.11 -11.94
C LEU A 483 -30.15 48.93 -11.21
N ASN A 484 -29.58 47.72 -11.27
CA ASN A 484 -30.10 46.58 -10.52
C ASN A 484 -29.50 46.61 -9.10
N THR A 485 -30.37 46.69 -8.09
CA THR A 485 -29.97 46.79 -6.67
C THR A 485 -29.44 45.48 -6.06
N ASN A 486 -29.65 44.35 -6.76
CA ASN A 486 -29.31 42.98 -6.33
C ASN A 486 -29.05 42.05 -7.54
N SER A 487 -28.01 42.33 -8.34
CA SER A 487 -27.48 41.35 -9.29
C SER A 487 -26.63 40.31 -8.55
N ASN A 488 -26.75 39.03 -8.89
CA ASN A 488 -25.93 37.98 -8.28
C ASN A 488 -25.80 36.72 -9.16
N ILE A 489 -24.64 36.08 -9.03
CA ILE A 489 -24.23 34.83 -9.69
C ILE A 489 -23.51 33.96 -8.64
N SER A 490 -23.69 32.64 -8.67
CA SER A 490 -23.17 31.73 -7.64
C SER A 490 -22.54 30.49 -8.21
N THR A 491 -21.66 29.85 -7.45
CA THR A 491 -21.08 28.53 -7.75
C THR A 491 -20.97 27.70 -6.48
N SER A 492 -20.93 26.37 -6.62
CA SER A 492 -20.91 25.41 -5.52
C SER A 492 -19.48 25.22 -4.97
N VAL A 493 -19.31 25.41 -3.67
CA VAL A 493 -18.06 25.23 -2.94
C VAL A 493 -18.37 24.72 -1.53
N ASN A 494 -18.02 23.46 -1.26
CA ASN A 494 -18.24 22.82 0.04
C ASN A 494 -17.32 23.41 1.11
N GLN A 495 -17.90 23.99 2.14
CA GLN A 495 -17.22 24.71 3.21
C GLN A 495 -17.57 24.07 4.56
N ASN A 496 -16.58 23.83 5.43
CA ASN A 496 -16.75 23.12 6.70
C ASN A 496 -15.92 23.73 7.84
N ASN A 497 -16.15 23.31 9.08
CA ASN A 497 -15.43 23.83 10.24
C ASN A 497 -14.05 23.21 10.49
N SER A 498 -13.61 22.25 9.68
CA SER A 498 -12.28 21.62 9.82
C SER A 498 -11.16 22.43 9.17
N ASN A 499 -11.48 23.51 8.46
CA ASN A 499 -10.54 24.36 7.74
C ASN A 499 -10.87 25.84 7.97
N SER A 500 -9.86 26.70 7.96
CA SER A 500 -10.05 28.13 7.65
C SER A 500 -10.02 28.33 6.15
N TYR A 501 -10.76 29.32 5.66
CA TYR A 501 -10.91 29.60 4.23
C TYR A 501 -10.36 30.98 3.89
N LEU A 502 -9.67 31.06 2.75
CA LEU A 502 -9.26 32.31 2.11
C LEU A 502 -9.98 32.43 0.77
N TYR A 503 -10.89 33.41 0.68
CA TYR A 503 -11.55 33.84 -0.55
C TYR A 503 -10.72 35.00 -1.12
N GLN A 504 -10.42 34.96 -2.41
CA GLN A 504 -9.73 36.04 -3.12
C GLN A 504 -10.45 36.32 -4.43
N TRP A 505 -10.57 37.58 -4.81
CA TRP A 505 -11.01 37.99 -6.14
C TRP A 505 -10.49 39.40 -6.46
N SER A 506 -10.27 39.68 -7.73
CA SER A 506 -10.05 41.04 -8.21
C SER A 506 -11.37 41.62 -8.70
N ALA A 507 -11.64 42.90 -8.45
CA ALA A 507 -12.78 43.57 -9.09
C ALA A 507 -12.55 45.06 -9.35
N ASN A 508 -13.22 45.56 -10.40
CA ASN A 508 -13.30 46.97 -10.77
C ASN A 508 -14.76 47.41 -10.84
N MET A 509 -15.11 48.45 -10.07
CA MET A 509 -16.47 48.96 -9.93
C MET A 509 -16.67 50.27 -10.68
N ASN A 510 -17.73 50.35 -11.47
CA ASN A 510 -18.09 51.46 -12.35
C ASN A 510 -19.62 51.69 -12.35
N GLY A 511 -20.11 52.56 -13.23
CA GLY A 511 -21.53 52.82 -13.45
C GLY A 511 -22.00 54.18 -12.91
N THR A 512 -23.29 54.48 -13.11
CA THR A 512 -23.90 55.79 -12.79
C THR A 512 -24.96 55.72 -11.68
N GLY A 513 -25.25 54.53 -11.12
CA GLY A 513 -26.14 54.38 -9.98
C GLY A 513 -25.63 55.11 -8.74
N ALA A 514 -26.53 55.47 -7.82
CA ALA A 514 -26.24 56.33 -6.65
C ALA A 514 -25.90 55.55 -5.36
N ASN A 515 -25.68 54.24 -5.47
CA ASN A 515 -25.47 53.31 -4.35
C ASN A 515 -24.51 52.18 -4.79
N ARG A 516 -23.49 52.52 -5.60
CA ARG A 516 -22.57 51.58 -6.24
C ARG A 516 -21.88 50.71 -5.19
N ARG A 517 -22.15 49.40 -5.26
CA ARG A 517 -21.58 48.40 -4.38
C ARG A 517 -21.25 47.08 -5.08
N SER A 518 -20.21 46.41 -4.62
CA SER A 518 -19.77 45.07 -5.07
C SER A 518 -19.34 44.23 -3.87
N GLY A 519 -19.54 42.92 -3.92
CA GLY A 519 -19.30 42.05 -2.78
C GLY A 519 -19.32 40.57 -3.10
N LEU A 520 -18.97 39.78 -2.08
CA LEU A 520 -18.97 38.32 -2.12
C LEU A 520 -19.76 37.79 -0.92
N HIS A 521 -20.62 36.81 -1.18
CA HIS A 521 -21.11 35.88 -0.17
C HIS A 521 -20.23 34.65 -0.07
N PHE A 522 -19.99 34.22 1.15
CA PHE A 522 -19.29 32.98 1.51
C PHE A 522 -20.04 32.27 2.64
N PHE A 523 -19.74 30.98 2.84
CA PHE A 523 -20.49 30.10 3.74
C PHE A 523 -22.02 30.09 3.48
N SER A 524 -22.43 30.23 2.22
CA SER A 524 -23.85 30.22 1.85
C SER A 524 -24.42 28.80 1.81
N ASP A 525 -25.48 28.55 2.55
CA ASP A 525 -26.22 27.28 2.49
C ASP A 525 -27.21 27.18 1.31
N ASN A 526 -27.71 28.30 0.78
CA ASN A 526 -28.73 28.27 -0.27
C ASN A 526 -28.63 29.46 -1.24
N ALA A 527 -27.99 29.21 -2.39
CA ALA A 527 -27.78 30.21 -3.42
C ALA A 527 -29.05 30.71 -4.13
N ALA A 528 -30.15 29.95 -4.11
CA ALA A 528 -31.39 30.30 -4.81
C ALA A 528 -32.22 31.39 -4.08
N LEU A 529 -31.87 31.73 -2.84
CA LEU A 529 -32.55 32.76 -2.06
C LEU A 529 -31.91 34.13 -2.30
N ALA A 530 -32.73 35.19 -2.38
CA ALA A 530 -32.30 36.53 -2.81
C ALA A 530 -31.14 37.15 -1.98
N ASN A 531 -31.02 36.78 -0.70
CA ASN A 531 -29.94 37.16 0.21
C ASN A 531 -29.00 35.99 0.59
N ARG A 532 -29.18 34.81 -0.02
CA ARG A 532 -28.38 33.59 0.18
C ARG A 532 -28.44 33.02 1.59
N GLY A 533 -29.67 32.65 1.99
CA GLY A 533 -29.96 31.77 3.12
C GLY A 533 -29.26 32.17 4.42
N ASN A 534 -28.53 31.24 5.02
CA ASN A 534 -27.52 31.52 6.04
C ASN A 534 -26.16 31.73 5.34
N SER A 535 -25.52 32.87 5.55
CA SER A 535 -24.24 33.23 4.91
C SER A 535 -23.62 34.50 5.48
N TYR A 536 -22.35 34.75 5.18
CA TYR A 536 -21.74 36.07 5.40
C TYR A 536 -21.61 36.84 4.09
N LEU A 537 -21.59 38.17 4.19
CA LEU A 537 -21.46 39.10 3.06
C LEU A 537 -20.52 40.25 3.39
N VAL A 538 -19.57 40.49 2.50
CA VAL A 538 -18.73 41.70 2.52
C VAL A 538 -19.15 42.62 1.37
N TRP A 539 -19.44 43.88 1.70
CA TRP A 539 -19.81 44.93 0.74
C TRP A 539 -18.77 46.04 0.69
N PHE A 540 -18.19 46.22 -0.50
CA PHE A 540 -17.39 47.38 -0.88
C PHE A 540 -18.32 48.41 -1.53
N ARG A 541 -18.32 49.67 -1.06
CA ARG A 541 -19.26 50.74 -1.50
C ARG A 541 -18.51 52.00 -1.96
N ALA A 542 -18.68 52.37 -3.23
CA ALA A 542 -17.96 53.49 -3.84
C ALA A 542 -18.61 54.87 -3.62
N ASP A 543 -19.95 54.95 -3.49
CA ASP A 543 -20.62 56.24 -3.26
C ASP A 543 -20.53 56.71 -1.81
N ASP A 544 -20.72 55.80 -0.84
CA ASP A 544 -20.68 56.14 0.59
C ASP A 544 -19.26 56.11 1.19
N ASN A 545 -18.26 55.64 0.42
CA ASN A 545 -16.90 55.32 0.89
C ASN A 545 -16.92 54.42 2.14
N LYS A 546 -17.43 53.19 1.98
CA LYS A 546 -17.65 52.24 3.08
C LYS A 546 -17.26 50.81 2.74
N ILE A 547 -16.80 50.11 3.78
CA ILE A 547 -16.74 48.65 3.86
C ILE A 547 -17.75 48.17 4.91
N GLN A 548 -18.56 47.18 4.56
CA GLN A 548 -19.56 46.62 5.45
C GLN A 548 -19.46 45.10 5.51
N ILE A 549 -19.62 44.53 6.72
CA ILE A 549 -19.78 43.09 6.92
C ILE A 549 -21.20 42.84 7.42
N TYR A 550 -21.90 41.92 6.76
CA TYR A 550 -23.21 41.44 7.13
C TYR A 550 -23.15 39.94 7.42
N GLU A 551 -23.92 39.54 8.42
CA GLU A 551 -24.39 38.17 8.59
C GLU A 551 -25.77 38.07 7.96
N THR A 552 -26.07 36.93 7.35
CA THR A 552 -27.40 36.59 6.86
C THR A 552 -27.89 35.42 7.67
N GLU A 553 -29.01 35.57 8.37
CA GLU A 553 -29.72 34.49 9.03
C GLU A 553 -31.07 34.30 8.34
N ASN A 554 -31.41 33.07 7.94
CA ASN A 554 -32.70 32.75 7.31
C ASN A 554 -33.09 33.73 6.17
N ASN A 555 -32.12 34.10 5.32
CA ASN A 555 -32.26 35.03 4.20
C ASN A 555 -32.54 36.51 4.59
N VAL A 556 -32.27 36.90 5.85
CA VAL A 556 -32.37 38.28 6.36
C VAL A 556 -30.97 38.82 6.67
N LEU A 557 -30.62 39.96 6.07
CA LEU A 557 -29.32 40.63 6.24
C LEU A 557 -29.26 41.45 7.55
N SER A 558 -28.22 41.21 8.35
CA SER A 558 -27.92 41.87 9.63
C SER A 558 -26.54 42.52 9.55
N LEU A 559 -26.49 43.86 9.66
CA LEU A 559 -25.25 44.64 9.56
C LEU A 559 -24.43 44.49 10.85
N LYS A 560 -23.18 44.04 10.74
CA LYS A 560 -22.27 43.80 11.88
C LYS A 560 -21.13 44.80 11.94
N VAL A 561 -20.59 45.21 10.78
CA VAL A 561 -19.50 46.20 10.67
C VAL A 561 -19.86 47.22 9.61
N ASP A 562 -19.63 48.50 9.90
CA ASP A 562 -19.83 49.65 9.02
C ASP A 562 -18.68 50.64 9.22
N LEU A 563 -17.64 50.54 8.38
CA LEU A 563 -16.42 51.34 8.50
C LEU A 563 -16.19 52.18 7.24
N ALA A 564 -15.50 53.32 7.40
CA ALA A 564 -15.13 54.17 6.27
C ALA A 564 -13.98 53.53 5.48
N LEU A 565 -14.14 53.43 4.15
CA LEU A 565 -13.13 52.95 3.21
C LEU A 565 -13.32 53.66 1.86
N THR A 566 -12.32 54.40 1.40
CA THR A 566 -12.38 55.06 0.08
C THR A 566 -12.23 54.03 -1.03
N ILE A 567 -13.18 54.00 -1.97
CA ILE A 567 -13.17 53.08 -3.12
C ILE A 567 -13.37 53.88 -4.40
N ASN A 568 -12.33 53.96 -5.21
CA ASN A 568 -12.35 54.74 -6.44
C ASN A 568 -13.06 53.97 -7.56
N ALA A 569 -13.99 54.62 -8.25
CA ALA A 569 -14.59 54.07 -9.46
C ALA A 569 -13.53 53.84 -10.55
N ASN A 570 -13.75 52.85 -11.42
CA ASN A 570 -12.83 52.44 -12.49
C ASN A 570 -11.40 52.07 -12.02
N THR A 571 -11.23 51.69 -10.76
CA THR A 571 -9.97 51.19 -10.19
C THR A 571 -10.07 49.69 -9.95
N TRP A 572 -9.02 48.94 -10.28
CA TRP A 572 -8.91 47.53 -9.93
C TRP A 572 -8.33 47.39 -8.52
N TYR A 573 -8.97 46.54 -7.73
CA TYR A 573 -8.55 46.19 -6.38
C TYR A 573 -8.47 44.67 -6.25
N ASP A 574 -7.49 44.18 -5.49
CA ASP A 574 -7.43 42.79 -5.05
C ASP A 574 -8.09 42.68 -3.66
N TYR A 575 -9.16 41.89 -3.58
CA TYR A 575 -9.91 41.68 -2.35
C TYR A 575 -9.62 40.29 -1.79
N LYS A 576 -9.39 40.21 -0.48
CA LYS A 576 -9.32 38.93 0.25
C LYS A 576 -10.26 38.94 1.44
N VAL A 577 -10.87 37.79 1.71
CA VAL A 577 -11.58 37.52 2.96
C VAL A 577 -11.00 36.25 3.56
N ILE A 578 -10.58 36.31 4.83
CA ILE A 578 -10.21 35.14 5.62
C ILE A 578 -11.35 34.86 6.60
N TYR A 579 -11.80 33.62 6.67
CA TYR A 579 -12.78 33.16 7.65
C TYR A 579 -12.28 31.90 8.37
N ASN A 580 -12.33 31.92 9.70
CA ASN A 580 -12.07 30.77 10.55
C ASN A 580 -13.37 30.33 11.25
N PRO A 581 -14.01 29.21 10.83
CA PRO A 581 -15.28 28.77 11.39
C PRO A 581 -15.21 28.21 12.81
N LEU A 582 -14.02 27.93 13.34
CA LEU A 582 -13.85 27.44 14.72
C LEU A 582 -14.00 28.55 15.76
N ASN A 583 -13.68 29.79 15.38
CA ASN A 583 -13.69 30.95 16.29
C ASN A 583 -14.48 32.16 15.76
N GLY A 584 -15.09 32.05 14.58
CA GLY A 584 -15.92 33.10 13.98
C GLY A 584 -15.15 34.30 13.41
N LYS A 585 -13.81 34.27 13.40
CA LYS A 585 -13.00 35.42 12.96
C LYS A 585 -13.10 35.60 11.44
N ILE A 586 -13.55 36.78 11.03
CA ILE A 586 -13.59 37.27 9.65
C ILE A 586 -12.63 38.44 9.51
N GLU A 587 -11.66 38.34 8.61
CA GLU A 587 -10.74 39.43 8.23
C GLU A 587 -10.96 39.80 6.77
N VAL A 588 -11.08 41.10 6.47
CA VAL A 588 -11.32 41.63 5.12
C VAL A 588 -10.16 42.53 4.73
N TRP A 589 -9.57 42.23 3.58
CA TRP A 589 -8.38 42.90 3.06
C TRP A 589 -8.62 43.46 1.66
N MET A 590 -7.97 44.58 1.36
CA MET A 590 -7.96 45.23 0.05
C MET A 590 -6.52 45.63 -0.28
N ASP A 591 -5.99 45.19 -1.42
CA ASP A 591 -4.59 45.39 -1.83
C ASP A 591 -3.56 45.02 -0.73
N ASN A 592 -3.78 43.86 -0.09
CA ASN A 592 -3.02 43.35 1.07
C ASN A 592 -3.08 44.21 2.36
N LEU A 593 -3.94 45.22 2.44
CA LEU A 593 -4.18 46.00 3.67
C LEU A 593 -5.46 45.52 4.37
N LEU A 594 -5.42 45.32 5.69
CA LEU A 594 -6.59 44.99 6.50
C LEU A 594 -7.54 46.20 6.56
N VAL A 595 -8.75 46.08 6.03
CA VAL A 595 -9.74 47.17 5.96
C VAL A 595 -10.94 46.97 6.87
N ALA A 596 -11.27 45.73 7.23
CA ALA A 596 -12.28 45.43 8.25
C ALA A 596 -12.01 44.07 8.91
N ASN A 597 -12.52 43.88 10.12
CA ASN A 597 -12.59 42.57 10.76
C ASN A 597 -13.84 42.49 11.65
N TRP A 598 -14.28 41.26 11.93
CA TRP A 598 -15.36 40.93 12.84
C TRP A 598 -15.11 39.54 13.44
N THR A 599 -15.72 39.25 14.59
CA THR A 599 -15.75 37.91 15.16
C THR A 599 -17.21 37.57 15.46
N ASP A 600 -17.71 36.53 14.81
CA ASP A 600 -19.04 36.00 15.06
C ASP A 600 -19.06 35.22 16.39
N PRO A 601 -19.91 35.58 17.37
CA PRO A 601 -20.08 34.79 18.60
C PRO A 601 -20.77 33.43 18.37
N THR A 602 -21.41 33.21 17.22
CA THR A 602 -22.17 32.01 16.85
C THR A 602 -21.85 31.55 15.41
N PRO A 603 -20.61 31.09 15.14
CA PRO A 603 -20.09 30.92 13.78
C PRO A 603 -20.88 29.91 12.93
N LEU A 604 -21.06 30.21 11.64
CA LEU A 604 -21.54 29.24 10.65
C LEU A 604 -20.47 28.17 10.43
N THR A 605 -20.78 26.93 10.77
CA THR A 605 -19.86 25.78 10.72
C THR A 605 -19.81 25.07 9.36
N SER A 606 -20.69 25.43 8.43
CA SER A 606 -20.75 24.84 7.08
C SER A 606 -21.40 25.77 6.07
N GLY A 607 -21.09 25.58 4.78
CA GLY A 607 -21.77 26.21 3.65
C GLY A 607 -21.54 25.44 2.35
N GLU A 608 -22.38 25.66 1.34
CA GLU A 608 -22.36 24.93 0.07
C GLU A 608 -22.03 25.81 -1.14
N TYR A 609 -22.06 27.15 -0.98
CA TYR A 609 -21.93 28.09 -2.09
C TYR A 609 -21.05 29.30 -1.75
N ILE A 610 -20.51 29.90 -2.82
CA ILE A 610 -20.07 31.30 -2.85
C ILE A 610 -20.88 32.06 -3.92
N SER A 611 -21.02 33.38 -3.78
CA SER A 611 -21.75 34.18 -4.77
C SER A 611 -21.28 35.63 -4.84
N LEU A 612 -20.93 36.06 -6.06
CA LEU A 612 -20.64 37.46 -6.35
C LEU A 612 -21.97 38.23 -6.40
N ARG A 613 -22.02 39.41 -5.76
CA ARG A 613 -23.22 40.26 -5.69
C ARG A 613 -22.89 41.72 -5.95
N ASN A 614 -23.77 42.38 -6.68
CA ASN A 614 -23.66 43.79 -7.07
C ASN A 614 -24.95 44.55 -6.74
N GLY A 615 -24.84 45.87 -6.62
CA GLY A 615 -25.97 46.75 -6.49
C GLY A 615 -25.66 48.13 -7.06
N ASP A 616 -26.54 48.60 -7.95
CA ASP A 616 -26.51 49.94 -8.54
C ASP A 616 -25.16 50.29 -9.20
N SER A 617 -24.43 49.28 -9.68
CA SER A 617 -23.07 49.34 -10.20
C SER A 617 -22.91 48.46 -11.44
N GLU A 618 -21.97 48.83 -12.32
CA GLU A 618 -21.40 47.96 -13.35
C GLU A 618 -20.08 47.43 -12.78
N VAL A 619 -19.78 46.13 -12.87
CA VAL A 619 -18.57 45.56 -12.26
C VAL A 619 -17.92 44.51 -13.13
N GLN A 620 -16.59 44.58 -13.25
CA GLN A 620 -15.76 43.50 -13.79
C GLN A 620 -15.12 42.71 -12.64
N PHE A 621 -15.12 41.39 -12.73
CA PHE A 621 -14.49 40.45 -11.81
C PHE A 621 -13.45 39.59 -12.53
N ASP A 622 -12.40 39.21 -11.81
CA ASP A 622 -11.28 38.38 -12.28
C ASP A 622 -10.64 37.62 -11.10
N ASN A 623 -9.85 36.57 -11.37
CA ASN A 623 -9.07 35.78 -10.41
C ASN A 623 -9.83 35.32 -9.15
N VAL A 624 -11.03 34.74 -9.31
CA VAL A 624 -11.84 34.26 -8.18
C VAL A 624 -11.28 32.92 -7.69
N LYS A 625 -10.78 32.91 -6.45
CA LYS A 625 -10.10 31.77 -5.82
C LYS A 625 -10.66 31.48 -4.43
N VAL A 626 -10.80 30.21 -4.09
CA VAL A 626 -11.03 29.74 -2.70
C VAL A 626 -9.95 28.73 -2.33
N ARG A 627 -9.30 28.99 -1.19
CA ARG A 627 -8.21 28.19 -0.62
C ARG A 627 -8.56 27.71 0.78
N LYS A 628 -8.08 26.52 1.15
CA LYS A 628 -8.18 25.96 2.51
C LYS A 628 -6.90 26.21 3.28
N SER A 629 -6.98 26.23 4.62
CA SER A 629 -5.81 26.16 5.50
C SER A 629 -5.03 24.86 5.32
N ARG A 630 -3.71 24.88 5.56
CA ARG A 630 -2.85 23.69 5.57
C ARG A 630 -1.85 23.65 6.71
N ASN A 631 -1.34 22.45 6.97
CA ASN A 631 -0.16 22.20 7.79
C ASN A 631 1.14 22.35 6.94
N ALA A 632 2.28 21.99 7.53
CA ALA A 632 3.56 21.90 6.82
C ALA A 632 3.60 20.79 5.75
N THR A 633 2.73 19.77 5.85
CA THR A 633 2.53 18.74 4.82
C THR A 633 1.04 18.61 4.50
N VAL A 634 0.69 18.42 3.22
CA VAL A 634 -0.66 18.08 2.75
C VAL A 634 -0.61 16.81 1.91
N ASN A 635 -1.63 15.98 2.00
CA ASN A 635 -1.87 14.91 1.05
C ASN A 635 -2.79 15.43 -0.05
N ILE A 636 -2.38 15.31 -1.31
CA ILE A 636 -3.18 15.63 -2.50
C ILE A 636 -3.83 14.33 -2.96
N THR A 637 -5.15 14.35 -3.05
CA THR A 637 -5.91 13.17 -3.47
C THR A 637 -6.20 13.21 -4.97
N VAL A 638 -5.92 12.11 -5.67
CA VAL A 638 -6.07 12.00 -7.12
C VAL A 638 -6.98 10.81 -7.49
N GLY A 639 -7.66 10.91 -8.62
CA GLY A 639 -8.42 9.81 -9.22
C GLY A 639 -9.76 10.26 -9.82
N PRO A 640 -10.40 9.42 -10.65
CA PRO A 640 -11.55 9.80 -11.50
C PRO A 640 -12.88 9.96 -10.75
N THR A 641 -12.87 10.21 -9.43
CA THR A 641 -14.06 10.27 -8.58
C THR A 641 -14.26 11.65 -7.97
N GLY A 642 -15.52 12.11 -7.91
CA GLY A 642 -15.92 13.46 -7.48
C GLY A 642 -15.34 14.01 -6.17
N GLY A 643 -14.94 13.15 -5.24
CA GLY A 643 -14.34 13.54 -3.95
C GLY A 643 -12.82 13.69 -3.93
N LYS A 644 -12.14 13.61 -5.09
CA LYS A 644 -10.68 13.78 -5.20
C LYS A 644 -10.33 15.23 -5.51
N ASP A 645 -9.17 15.69 -5.03
CA ASP A 645 -8.70 17.05 -5.28
C ASP A 645 -8.36 17.29 -6.75
N ILE A 646 -7.89 16.24 -7.44
CA ILE A 646 -7.58 16.22 -8.89
C ILE A 646 -8.29 15.04 -9.55
N GLN A 647 -9.10 15.32 -10.57
CA GLN A 647 -9.96 14.34 -11.26
C GLN A 647 -9.60 14.11 -12.74
N TYR A 648 -8.56 14.79 -13.24
CA TYR A 648 -8.06 14.66 -14.61
C TYR A 648 -6.61 14.16 -14.64
N GLU A 649 -6.32 13.29 -15.61
CA GLU A 649 -4.96 12.91 -16.00
C GLU A 649 -4.31 13.99 -16.88
N SER A 650 -3.00 13.94 -17.02
CA SER A 650 -2.23 14.76 -17.94
C SER A 650 -2.66 14.47 -19.38
N ILE A 651 -2.73 15.51 -20.21
CA ILE A 651 -3.22 15.42 -21.59
C ILE A 651 -2.10 15.01 -22.56
N ASN A 652 -0.86 15.05 -22.11
CA ASN A 652 0.33 14.56 -22.80
C ASN A 652 1.51 14.68 -21.84
N SER A 653 2.64 14.08 -22.21
CA SER A 653 3.88 14.13 -21.45
C SER A 653 4.56 15.51 -21.33
N THR A 654 3.94 16.59 -21.83
CA THR A 654 4.41 17.99 -21.67
C THR A 654 3.36 18.93 -21.08
N THR A 655 2.20 18.44 -20.63
CA THR A 655 1.13 19.24 -20.02
C THR A 655 0.71 18.64 -18.68
N GLU A 656 0.97 19.36 -17.59
CA GLU A 656 0.66 18.93 -16.23
C GLU A 656 -0.85 18.98 -15.95
N ALA A 657 -1.39 17.98 -15.23
CA ALA A 657 -2.80 17.92 -14.86
C ALA A 657 -3.09 18.60 -13.52
N CYS A 658 -2.13 18.61 -12.61
CA CYS A 658 -2.26 19.14 -11.25
C CYS A 658 -1.39 20.38 -11.06
N ARG A 659 -1.91 21.38 -10.36
CA ARG A 659 -1.17 22.52 -9.83
C ARG A 659 -1.56 22.75 -8.39
N VAL A 660 -0.58 22.74 -7.49
CA VAL A 660 -0.80 23.10 -6.09
C VAL A 660 -0.21 24.48 -5.84
N ASN A 661 -1.08 25.44 -5.51
CA ASN A 661 -0.69 26.78 -5.09
C ASN A 661 -0.64 26.88 -3.56
N THR A 662 0.30 27.67 -3.04
CA THR A 662 0.44 28.03 -1.62
C THR A 662 0.52 29.54 -1.48
N LEU A 663 -0.09 30.06 -0.40
CA LEU A 663 0.00 31.45 0.02
C LEU A 663 0.01 31.48 1.56
N ILE A 664 0.91 32.24 2.16
CA ILE A 664 1.00 32.39 3.62
C ILE A 664 0.87 33.86 4.03
N LYS A 665 0.47 34.09 5.28
CA LYS A 665 0.38 35.42 5.91
C LYS A 665 1.16 35.39 7.23
N ASP A 666 1.91 36.43 7.55
CA ASP A 666 2.56 36.61 8.84
C ASP A 666 1.60 37.19 9.91
N VAL A 667 2.08 37.37 11.14
CA VAL A 667 1.30 37.95 12.25
C VAL A 667 1.11 39.47 12.09
N ALA A 668 1.99 40.17 11.36
CA ALA A 668 1.86 41.60 11.05
C ALA A 668 0.78 41.89 9.99
N GLY A 669 0.40 40.91 9.18
CA GLY A 669 -0.57 41.00 8.10
C GLY A 669 0.01 41.02 6.69
N ASN A 670 1.33 40.86 6.50
CA ASN A 670 1.91 40.79 5.16
C ASN A 670 1.63 39.40 4.55
N PHE A 671 1.27 39.38 3.27
CA PHE A 671 1.05 38.16 2.49
C PHE A 671 2.27 37.84 1.63
N SER A 672 2.67 36.58 1.61
CA SER A 672 3.70 36.08 0.70
C SER A 672 3.32 36.29 -0.77
N SER A 673 4.31 36.16 -1.66
CA SER A 673 4.00 35.81 -3.06
C SER A 673 3.29 34.45 -3.11
N GLU A 674 2.41 34.26 -4.10
CA GLU A 674 1.86 32.93 -4.42
C GLU A 674 2.96 32.07 -5.06
N VAL A 675 3.13 30.84 -4.57
CA VAL A 675 4.04 29.85 -5.16
C VAL A 675 3.23 28.65 -5.62
N ALA A 676 3.62 28.07 -6.76
CA ALA A 676 2.89 26.99 -7.43
C ALA A 676 3.85 25.87 -7.83
N GLN A 677 3.42 24.61 -7.69
CA GLN A 677 4.08 23.44 -8.27
C GLN A 677 3.11 22.76 -9.23
N ASN A 678 3.50 22.63 -10.50
CA ASN A 678 2.79 21.80 -11.47
C ASN A 678 3.25 20.34 -11.33
N ILE A 679 2.33 19.39 -11.53
CA ILE A 679 2.54 17.95 -11.30
C ILE A 679 1.78 17.19 -12.40
N PHE A 680 2.44 16.21 -13.01
CA PHE A 680 1.83 15.34 -14.00
C PHE A 680 1.08 14.19 -13.31
N ILE A 681 -0.09 13.84 -13.83
CA ILE A 681 -0.96 12.83 -13.22
C ILE A 681 -1.30 11.78 -14.27
N ASP A 682 -1.15 10.50 -13.93
CA ASP A 682 -1.48 9.38 -14.82
C ASP A 682 -1.68 8.12 -13.98
N TRP A 683 -2.92 7.65 -13.87
CA TRP A 683 -3.31 6.48 -13.09
C TRP A 683 -3.75 5.32 -13.99
N THR A 684 -3.58 5.47 -15.30
CA THR A 684 -3.88 4.43 -16.27
C THR A 684 -2.72 3.47 -16.37
N PHE A 685 -3.00 2.18 -16.18
CA PHE A 685 -1.96 1.15 -16.25
C PHE A 685 -1.55 0.89 -17.70
N PRO A 686 -0.23 0.85 -18.01
CA PRO A 686 0.24 0.50 -19.34
C PRO A 686 -0.05 -0.96 -19.67
N SER A 687 0.06 -1.30 -20.94
CA SER A 687 -0.15 -2.65 -21.46
C SER A 687 1.04 -3.14 -22.30
N THR A 688 1.15 -4.45 -22.44
CA THR A 688 2.19 -5.10 -23.24
C THR A 688 1.64 -6.35 -23.89
N SER A 689 2.09 -6.63 -25.11
CA SER A 689 1.77 -7.83 -25.86
C SER A 689 3.01 -8.29 -26.63
N SER A 690 3.00 -9.49 -27.19
CA SER A 690 4.05 -9.94 -28.11
C SER A 690 3.51 -10.83 -29.20
N SER A 691 4.11 -10.70 -30.39
CA SER A 691 3.87 -11.59 -31.52
C SER A 691 5.00 -12.61 -31.61
N VAL A 692 4.70 -13.83 -31.18
CA VAL A 692 5.51 -15.01 -31.48
C VAL A 692 4.78 -15.77 -32.57
N GLN A 693 5.50 -16.33 -33.55
CA GLN A 693 4.87 -17.19 -34.55
C GLN A 693 4.31 -18.45 -33.87
N GLU A 694 3.05 -18.80 -34.14
CA GLU A 694 2.37 -19.99 -33.59
C GLU A 694 2.95 -21.33 -34.10
N SER A 695 4.05 -21.29 -34.86
CA SER A 695 4.80 -22.45 -35.31
C SER A 695 5.67 -23.06 -34.21
N TRP A 696 6.07 -24.31 -34.42
CA TRP A 696 7.14 -24.94 -33.68
C TRP A 696 8.45 -24.17 -33.82
N GLN A 697 9.15 -23.98 -32.72
CA GLN A 697 10.47 -23.35 -32.69
C GLN A 697 11.53 -24.45 -32.74
N THR A 698 12.27 -24.51 -33.85
CA THR A 698 13.29 -25.54 -34.13
C THR A 698 14.73 -25.01 -34.01
N THR A 699 14.88 -23.69 -33.94
CA THR A 699 16.14 -22.95 -33.78
C THR A 699 15.89 -21.69 -32.95
N ASP A 700 16.95 -20.91 -32.69
CA ASP A 700 16.85 -19.53 -32.22
C ASP A 700 15.84 -18.72 -33.08
N PHE A 701 15.03 -17.89 -32.42
CA PHE A 701 13.97 -17.10 -33.07
C PHE A 701 13.88 -15.69 -32.45
N THR A 702 13.27 -14.75 -33.17
CA THR A 702 13.03 -13.38 -32.67
C THR A 702 11.60 -13.22 -32.18
N THR A 703 11.43 -12.56 -31.03
CA THR A 703 10.13 -12.11 -30.52
C THR A 703 10.02 -10.60 -30.58
N GLU A 704 8.94 -10.10 -31.16
CA GLU A 704 8.57 -8.69 -31.16
C GLU A 704 7.53 -8.41 -30.06
N PHE A 705 7.64 -7.26 -29.41
CA PHE A 705 6.76 -6.80 -28.34
C PHE A 705 6.12 -5.46 -28.73
N THR A 706 4.82 -5.34 -28.48
CA THR A 706 4.08 -4.09 -28.62
C THR A 706 3.65 -3.63 -27.23
N ASP A 707 4.17 -2.48 -26.82
CA ASP A 707 3.89 -1.86 -25.52
C ASP A 707 3.11 -0.58 -25.76
N GLU A 708 1.93 -0.47 -25.15
CA GLU A 708 1.00 0.64 -25.33
C GLU A 708 0.61 1.25 -24.00
N ASP A 709 0.39 2.56 -24.02
CA ASP A 709 -0.10 3.34 -22.89
C ASP A 709 -1.32 4.16 -23.36
N ASN A 710 -2.05 4.81 -22.44
CA ASN A 710 -3.09 5.76 -22.84
C ASN A 710 -2.51 6.87 -23.75
N LEU A 711 -3.33 7.38 -24.68
CA LEU A 711 -2.92 8.31 -25.75
C LEU A 711 -2.20 9.59 -25.26
N ASN A 712 -2.35 9.89 -23.97
CA ASN A 712 -2.03 11.15 -23.31
C ASN A 712 -1.14 10.99 -22.06
N GLY A 713 -0.81 9.76 -21.65
CA GLY A 713 -0.19 9.52 -20.35
C GLY A 713 1.30 9.75 -20.27
N SER A 714 1.87 9.10 -19.27
CA SER A 714 3.26 9.20 -18.87
C SER A 714 4.19 8.43 -19.81
N GLY A 715 3.70 7.40 -20.49
CA GLY A 715 4.43 6.63 -21.50
C GLY A 715 5.40 5.60 -20.90
N ILE A 716 5.68 4.55 -21.68
CA ILE A 716 6.43 3.37 -21.21
C ILE A 716 7.90 3.67 -20.88
N ASP A 717 8.24 3.69 -19.58
CA ASP A 717 9.61 3.76 -19.04
C ASP A 717 10.33 2.40 -19.19
N ARG A 718 9.89 1.37 -18.46
CA ARG A 718 10.63 0.11 -18.31
C ARG A 718 9.92 -1.04 -18.98
N ARG A 719 10.73 -1.97 -19.51
CA ARG A 719 10.26 -3.16 -20.21
C ARG A 719 11.03 -4.36 -19.71
N PHE A 720 10.32 -5.34 -19.17
CA PHE A 720 10.90 -6.55 -18.62
C PHE A 720 10.36 -7.78 -19.34
N TYR A 721 11.17 -8.84 -19.34
CA TYR A 721 10.79 -10.16 -19.84
C TYR A 721 11.36 -11.27 -18.98
N GLN A 722 10.70 -12.42 -19.08
CA GLN A 722 11.15 -13.68 -18.49
C GLN A 722 10.89 -14.80 -19.49
N ILE A 723 11.82 -15.74 -19.56
CA ILE A 723 11.65 -16.99 -20.30
C ILE A 723 11.52 -18.11 -19.28
N LEU A 724 10.44 -18.88 -19.38
CA LEU A 724 10.25 -20.12 -18.65
C LEU A 724 10.41 -21.30 -19.59
N GLU A 725 10.85 -22.43 -19.03
CA GLU A 725 11.00 -23.73 -19.67
C GLU A 725 10.34 -24.81 -18.79
N ASN A 726 9.73 -25.80 -19.42
CA ASN A 726 8.99 -26.88 -18.78
C ASN A 726 9.81 -28.18 -18.87
N GLN A 727 10.17 -28.74 -17.72
CA GLN A 727 10.97 -29.97 -17.64
C GLN A 727 10.12 -31.25 -17.55
N GLY A 728 8.80 -31.13 -17.75
CA GLY A 728 7.82 -32.22 -17.67
C GLY A 728 7.13 -32.33 -16.32
N THR A 729 7.80 -31.88 -15.24
CA THR A 729 7.26 -31.87 -13.88
C THR A 729 6.94 -30.46 -13.35
N GLU A 730 7.61 -29.43 -13.85
CA GLU A 730 7.54 -28.06 -13.33
C GLU A 730 8.02 -27.00 -14.34
N TRP A 731 7.56 -25.76 -14.14
CA TRP A 731 7.90 -24.58 -14.95
C TRP A 731 9.02 -23.76 -14.30
N ARG A 732 10.21 -23.83 -14.87
CA ARG A 732 11.45 -23.24 -14.33
C ARG A 732 12.06 -22.26 -15.32
N ALA A 733 13.23 -21.72 -15.00
CA ALA A 733 13.91 -20.74 -15.82
C ALA A 733 15.42 -20.90 -15.70
N ASN A 734 16.17 -20.48 -16.72
CA ASN A 734 17.63 -20.61 -16.69
C ASN A 734 18.29 -19.53 -15.80
N ALA A 735 18.64 -19.91 -14.57
CA ALA A 735 19.33 -19.06 -13.59
C ALA A 735 20.68 -18.51 -14.08
N SER A 736 21.40 -19.25 -14.95
CA SER A 736 22.64 -18.77 -15.57
C SER A 736 22.42 -17.66 -16.61
N ARG A 737 21.18 -17.52 -17.09
CA ARG A 737 20.71 -16.44 -17.97
C ARG A 737 20.02 -15.30 -17.20
N GLY A 738 20.07 -15.34 -15.86
CA GLY A 738 19.50 -14.32 -15.00
C GLY A 738 17.97 -14.33 -14.93
N PHE A 739 17.32 -15.43 -15.30
CA PHE A 739 15.90 -15.66 -15.06
C PHE A 739 15.74 -16.68 -13.93
N TYR A 740 14.77 -16.49 -13.05
CA TYR A 740 14.44 -17.48 -12.03
C TYR A 740 12.93 -17.69 -11.96
N SER A 741 12.50 -18.92 -11.74
CA SER A 741 11.11 -19.25 -11.49
C SER A 741 11.04 -20.38 -10.49
N ASP A 742 10.22 -20.18 -9.46
CA ASP A 742 9.74 -21.24 -8.58
C ASP A 742 8.29 -20.96 -8.19
N ASN A 743 7.49 -22.00 -8.10
CA ASN A 743 6.11 -21.98 -7.60
C ASN A 743 5.99 -22.72 -6.27
N PHE A 744 7.05 -23.41 -5.82
CA PHE A 744 7.08 -24.14 -4.56
C PHE A 744 5.97 -25.20 -4.43
N ASP A 745 5.47 -25.72 -5.55
CA ASP A 745 4.29 -26.59 -5.65
C ASP A 745 4.42 -27.90 -4.83
N ASN A 746 5.57 -28.57 -4.93
CA ASN A 746 5.74 -29.97 -4.48
C ASN A 746 6.79 -30.16 -3.38
N ALA A 747 8.01 -29.67 -3.60
CA ALA A 747 9.15 -29.83 -2.71
C ALA A 747 10.13 -28.66 -2.88
N ILE A 748 11.01 -28.44 -1.89
CA ILE A 748 12.10 -27.47 -2.04
C ILE A 748 13.08 -28.05 -3.07
N HIS A 749 13.16 -27.43 -4.24
CA HIS A 749 14.05 -27.89 -5.31
C HIS A 749 15.53 -27.83 -4.90
N THR A 750 16.37 -28.67 -5.50
CA THR A 750 17.82 -28.74 -5.24
C THR A 750 18.61 -27.47 -5.57
N ASP A 751 17.97 -26.46 -6.16
CA ASP A 751 18.58 -25.15 -6.41
C ASP A 751 18.61 -24.28 -5.15
N TRP A 752 17.76 -24.62 -4.17
CA TRP A 752 17.66 -23.93 -2.90
C TRP A 752 18.50 -24.61 -1.82
N THR A 753 19.31 -23.81 -1.14
CA THR A 753 20.04 -24.22 0.06
C THR A 753 19.41 -23.56 1.29
N GLN A 754 18.95 -24.39 2.24
CA GLN A 754 18.51 -23.92 3.55
C GLN A 754 19.74 -23.61 4.41
N ALA A 755 19.86 -22.38 4.89
CA ALA A 755 21.00 -21.95 5.70
C ALA A 755 20.65 -21.89 7.21
N LYS A 756 19.45 -21.41 7.56
CA LYS A 756 19.03 -21.27 8.96
C LYS A 756 17.50 -21.20 9.09
N GLY A 757 16.97 -21.66 10.23
CA GLY A 757 15.54 -21.78 10.50
C GLY A 757 14.90 -22.97 9.80
N THR A 758 13.64 -23.24 10.13
CA THR A 758 12.87 -24.37 9.57
C THR A 758 12.13 -23.93 8.30
N TRP A 759 12.55 -24.43 7.13
CA TRP A 759 11.89 -24.17 5.85
C TRP A 759 11.37 -25.48 5.23
N ASN A 760 10.12 -25.47 4.76
CA ASN A 760 9.49 -26.62 4.09
C ASN A 760 8.46 -26.15 3.05
N ILE A 761 8.04 -27.06 2.17
CA ILE A 761 6.80 -26.85 1.41
C ILE A 761 5.61 -27.28 2.27
N ALA A 762 4.53 -26.51 2.28
CA ALA A 762 3.26 -26.91 2.87
C ALA A 762 2.08 -26.27 2.14
N ALA A 763 1.25 -27.10 1.51
CA ALA A 763 0.11 -26.68 0.69
C ALA A 763 0.49 -25.76 -0.50
N GLY A 764 1.48 -26.17 -1.29
CA GLY A 764 1.83 -25.53 -2.57
C GLY A 764 2.52 -24.18 -2.45
N LYS A 765 3.39 -24.02 -1.46
CA LYS A 765 4.09 -22.77 -1.12
C LYS A 765 5.27 -23.05 -0.20
N LEU A 766 6.26 -22.18 -0.22
CA LEU A 766 7.40 -22.20 0.70
C LEU A 766 6.97 -21.60 2.05
N VAL A 767 7.24 -22.31 3.13
CA VAL A 767 6.89 -21.88 4.49
C VAL A 767 8.13 -21.92 5.38
N GLN A 768 8.41 -20.80 6.03
CA GLN A 768 9.25 -20.72 7.22
C GLN A 768 8.35 -20.68 8.46
N SER A 769 8.67 -21.51 9.45
CA SER A 769 7.81 -21.79 10.62
C SER A 769 8.52 -21.67 11.97
N ASP A 770 9.73 -21.13 12.00
CA ASP A 770 10.55 -21.01 13.20
C ASP A 770 10.47 -19.59 13.78
N GLU A 771 9.40 -19.33 14.55
CA GLU A 771 9.16 -18.02 15.17
C GLU A 771 10.21 -17.63 16.24
N ASN A 772 11.08 -18.56 16.66
CA ASN A 772 12.18 -18.26 17.59
C ASN A 772 13.43 -17.77 16.85
N GLU A 773 13.54 -18.05 15.55
CA GLU A 773 14.68 -17.66 14.73
C GLU A 773 14.53 -16.20 14.26
N ASN A 774 15.55 -15.38 14.55
CA ASN A 774 15.57 -13.96 14.20
C ASN A 774 16.25 -13.67 12.84
N ASN A 775 16.86 -14.70 12.24
CA ASN A 775 17.62 -14.67 11.00
C ASN A 775 17.48 -16.01 10.23
N SER A 776 16.25 -16.41 9.91
CA SER A 776 16.00 -17.64 9.16
C SER A 776 16.19 -17.37 7.68
N ASN A 777 17.04 -18.13 6.97
CA ASN A 777 17.38 -17.85 5.57
C ASN A 777 17.41 -19.11 4.69
N ILE A 778 16.93 -18.96 3.47
CA ILE A 778 17.04 -19.93 2.36
C ILE A 778 17.45 -19.17 1.09
N PHE A 779 18.36 -19.74 0.28
CA PHE A 779 18.96 -19.04 -0.86
C PHE A 779 19.10 -19.92 -2.10
N ALA A 780 19.16 -19.28 -3.27
CA ALA A 780 19.40 -19.92 -4.57
C ALA A 780 20.39 -19.13 -5.42
N ALA A 781 21.08 -19.82 -6.34
CA ALA A 781 22.01 -19.20 -7.28
C ALA A 781 21.29 -18.49 -8.43
N LEU A 782 21.74 -17.29 -8.80
CA LEU A 782 21.22 -16.49 -9.89
C LEU A 782 22.25 -15.49 -10.42
N THR A 783 22.55 -15.55 -11.72
CA THR A 783 23.47 -14.63 -12.39
C THR A 783 22.80 -13.26 -12.64
N GLN A 784 23.12 -12.27 -11.81
CA GLN A 784 22.46 -10.95 -11.80
C GLN A 784 23.23 -9.84 -12.53
N ASN A 785 24.28 -10.15 -13.27
CA ASN A 785 25.07 -9.15 -14.00
C ASN A 785 24.72 -9.01 -15.51
N LEU A 786 23.71 -9.73 -16.00
CA LEU A 786 23.37 -9.87 -17.44
C LEU A 786 22.33 -8.89 -17.98
N SER A 787 21.79 -7.98 -17.16
CA SER A 787 20.87 -6.92 -17.62
C SER A 787 21.00 -5.66 -16.79
N ASN A 788 20.78 -4.49 -17.38
CA ASN A 788 20.85 -3.21 -16.66
C ASN A 788 19.84 -3.13 -15.51
N ARG A 789 18.66 -3.76 -15.67
CA ARG A 789 17.61 -3.80 -14.66
C ARG A 789 17.08 -5.21 -14.46
N TYR A 790 16.69 -5.48 -13.23
CA TYR A 790 16.00 -6.71 -12.83
C TYR A 790 14.68 -6.36 -12.16
N LEU A 791 13.67 -7.19 -12.36
CA LEU A 791 12.42 -7.16 -11.62
C LEU A 791 12.25 -8.52 -10.93
N TYR A 792 12.09 -8.48 -9.61
CA TYR A 792 11.84 -9.62 -8.75
C TYR A 792 10.37 -9.57 -8.34
N ASN A 793 9.56 -10.55 -8.73
CA ASN A 793 8.16 -10.68 -8.33
C ASN A 793 8.01 -11.92 -7.44
N PHE A 794 7.32 -11.81 -6.31
CA PHE A 794 6.90 -12.95 -5.49
C PHE A 794 5.68 -12.59 -4.65
N GLN A 795 4.88 -13.58 -4.31
CA GLN A 795 3.80 -13.43 -3.34
C GLN A 795 4.34 -13.73 -1.95
N GLY A 796 3.94 -12.94 -0.95
CA GLY A 796 4.38 -13.11 0.43
C GLY A 796 3.27 -12.89 1.45
N LYS A 797 3.33 -13.61 2.56
CA LYS A 797 2.45 -13.45 3.73
C LYS A 797 3.25 -13.57 5.03
N ILE A 798 3.11 -12.58 5.91
CA ILE A 798 3.78 -12.54 7.22
C ILE A 798 2.73 -12.75 8.31
N ASP A 799 3.01 -13.64 9.25
CA ASP A 799 2.11 -14.01 10.35
C ASP A 799 2.92 -14.49 11.57
N GLY A 800 2.26 -15.10 12.56
CA GLY A 800 2.88 -15.71 13.73
C GLY A 800 2.60 -14.97 15.04
N SER A 801 2.97 -15.61 16.14
CA SER A 801 2.81 -15.15 17.53
C SER A 801 4.04 -14.44 18.11
N GLY A 802 5.19 -14.53 17.45
CA GLY A 802 6.43 -13.86 17.84
C GLY A 802 6.34 -12.33 17.85
N THR A 803 7.38 -11.69 18.39
CA THR A 803 7.53 -10.22 18.48
C THR A 803 8.61 -9.73 17.54
N ASN A 804 8.44 -8.54 16.95
CA ASN A 804 9.29 -7.98 15.89
C ASN A 804 9.17 -8.81 14.59
N ARG A 805 7.95 -9.24 14.24
CA ARG A 805 7.64 -10.06 13.06
C ARG A 805 8.02 -9.34 11.78
N ARG A 806 8.83 -9.99 10.93
CA ARG A 806 9.39 -9.37 9.73
C ARG A 806 9.81 -10.42 8.71
N ALA A 807 9.63 -10.11 7.43
CA ALA A 807 10.09 -10.93 6.30
C ALA A 807 10.74 -10.05 5.24
N GLY A 808 11.62 -10.64 4.42
CA GLY A 808 12.38 -9.86 3.45
C GLY A 808 13.15 -10.69 2.44
N PHE A 809 13.76 -9.98 1.50
CA PHE A 809 14.40 -10.56 0.33
C PHE A 809 15.75 -9.89 0.04
N HIS A 810 16.81 -10.72 -0.05
CA HIS A 810 18.12 -10.32 -0.56
C HIS A 810 18.16 -10.51 -2.07
N PHE A 811 18.65 -9.48 -2.75
CA PHE A 811 19.03 -9.52 -4.17
C PHE A 811 20.44 -8.96 -4.35
N PHE A 812 21.06 -9.28 -5.49
CA PHE A 812 22.46 -8.94 -5.78
C PHE A 812 23.49 -9.42 -4.74
N SER A 813 23.20 -10.52 -4.03
CA SER A 813 24.17 -11.13 -3.10
C SER A 813 25.35 -11.75 -3.86
N ASP A 814 26.58 -11.41 -3.48
CA ASP A 814 27.80 -12.01 -4.04
C ASP A 814 28.18 -13.35 -3.38
N ASP A 815 27.97 -13.50 -2.06
CA ASP A 815 28.23 -14.70 -1.27
C ASP A 815 27.08 -15.03 -0.30
N ALA A 816 26.29 -16.06 -0.62
CA ALA A 816 25.18 -16.50 0.22
C ALA A 816 25.57 -17.44 1.39
N SER A 817 26.84 -17.84 1.50
CA SER A 817 27.33 -18.63 2.65
C SER A 817 27.46 -17.79 3.92
N LEU A 818 27.65 -16.48 3.78
CA LEU A 818 27.78 -15.52 4.88
C LEU A 818 26.43 -15.17 5.52
N ALA A 819 26.46 -14.77 6.79
CA ALA A 819 25.26 -14.65 7.64
C ALA A 819 24.29 -13.54 7.20
N ASN A 820 24.80 -12.53 6.49
CA ASN A 820 24.06 -11.40 5.94
C ASN A 820 24.22 -11.26 4.42
N ARG A 821 24.66 -12.33 3.75
CA ARG A 821 24.71 -12.46 2.28
C ARG A 821 25.77 -11.58 1.58
N GLY A 822 26.86 -11.24 2.28
CA GLY A 822 28.03 -10.58 1.70
C GLY A 822 27.76 -9.12 1.32
N ASN A 823 28.09 -8.74 0.09
CA ASN A 823 27.59 -7.50 -0.51
C ASN A 823 26.24 -7.79 -1.16
N SER A 824 25.18 -7.10 -0.75
CA SER A 824 23.82 -7.30 -1.29
C SER A 824 22.93 -6.08 -1.04
N TYR A 825 21.76 -6.07 -1.66
CA TYR A 825 20.63 -5.25 -1.21
C TYR A 825 19.63 -6.12 -0.47
N PHE A 826 18.90 -5.49 0.45
CA PHE A 826 17.89 -6.17 1.22
C PHE A 826 16.71 -5.25 1.54
N ILE A 827 15.50 -5.80 1.45
CA ILE A 827 14.24 -5.14 1.83
C ILE A 827 13.64 -5.90 3.03
N TRP A 828 13.39 -5.20 4.15
CA TRP A 828 12.50 -5.70 5.21
C TRP A 828 11.09 -5.16 5.00
N PHE A 829 10.12 -6.04 5.16
CA PHE A 829 8.72 -5.75 5.43
C PHE A 829 8.47 -6.09 6.91
N ARG A 830 8.18 -5.08 7.74
CA ARG A 830 8.01 -5.25 9.20
C ARG A 830 6.54 -5.16 9.58
N LEU A 831 6.00 -6.30 10.02
CA LEU A 831 4.59 -6.45 10.35
C LEU A 831 4.23 -5.69 11.64
N ASP A 832 5.09 -5.72 12.66
CA ASP A 832 4.78 -5.08 13.94
C ASP A 832 5.04 -3.56 13.94
N ASP A 833 6.01 -3.11 13.14
CA ASP A 833 6.38 -1.70 13.04
C ASP A 833 5.58 -0.94 11.96
N ASN A 834 4.89 -1.66 11.06
CA ASN A 834 4.27 -1.13 9.85
C ASN A 834 5.26 -0.31 8.99
N THR A 835 6.41 -0.91 8.67
CA THR A 835 7.46 -0.27 7.87
C THR A 835 8.01 -1.14 6.73
N LEU A 836 8.39 -0.42 5.66
CA LEU A 836 9.23 -0.87 4.57
C LEU A 836 10.62 -0.28 4.80
N GLU A 837 11.65 -1.11 4.85
CA GLU A 837 13.01 -0.66 5.12
C GLU A 837 14.00 -1.12 4.05
N PHE A 838 14.77 -0.17 3.53
CA PHE A 838 15.80 -0.38 2.52
C PHE A 838 17.17 -0.50 3.20
N TYR A 839 17.90 -1.57 2.89
CA TYR A 839 19.25 -1.78 3.38
C TYR A 839 20.22 -2.05 2.25
N LYS A 840 21.43 -1.51 2.41
CA LYS A 840 22.63 -1.95 1.69
C LYS A 840 23.44 -2.80 2.65
N VAL A 841 23.81 -4.00 2.24
CA VAL A 841 24.77 -4.83 2.96
C VAL A 841 26.12 -4.67 2.29
N THR A 842 27.15 -4.32 3.06
CA THR A 842 28.52 -4.21 2.57
C THR A 842 29.44 -5.04 3.44
N ASN A 843 30.19 -5.96 2.83
CA ASN A 843 31.07 -6.91 3.52
C ASN A 843 30.37 -7.62 4.70
N ASP A 844 29.16 -8.15 4.47
CA ASP A 844 28.30 -8.83 5.45
C ASP A 844 27.77 -7.95 6.60
N VAL A 845 27.85 -6.62 6.48
CA VAL A 845 27.31 -5.66 7.46
C VAL A 845 26.13 -4.90 6.89
N PHE A 846 24.97 -4.98 7.56
CA PHE A 846 23.76 -4.22 7.22
C PHE A 846 23.90 -2.73 7.54
N ALA A 847 23.54 -1.87 6.60
CA ALA A 847 23.34 -0.44 6.81
C ALA A 847 21.95 -0.02 6.30
N GLN A 848 21.09 0.42 7.22
CA GLN A 848 19.75 0.94 6.91
C GLN A 848 19.86 2.27 6.16
N GLN A 849 19.17 2.41 5.04
CA GLN A 849 19.28 3.55 4.12
C GLN A 849 18.01 4.40 4.12
N LYS A 850 16.84 3.76 4.23
CA LYS A 850 15.53 4.45 4.23
C LYS A 850 14.49 3.60 4.96
N VAL A 851 13.55 4.28 5.62
CA VAL A 851 12.35 3.70 6.24
C VAL A 851 11.13 4.43 5.68
N ILE A 852 10.07 3.71 5.36
CA ILE A 852 8.80 4.24 4.88
C ILE A 852 7.69 3.55 5.66
N GLY A 853 6.71 4.30 6.17
CA GLY A 853 5.54 3.72 6.83
C GLY A 853 4.61 3.07 5.81
N ILE A 854 4.21 1.83 6.03
CA ILE A 854 3.28 1.07 5.17
C ILE A 854 2.37 0.19 6.03
N ASN A 855 1.11 0.01 5.62
CA ASN A 855 0.19 -0.89 6.33
C ASN A 855 0.40 -2.34 5.88
N ILE A 856 0.84 -3.21 6.79
CA ILE A 856 0.92 -4.67 6.58
C ILE A 856 -0.02 -5.35 7.57
N ASN A 857 -0.97 -6.14 7.06
CA ASN A 857 -1.89 -6.90 7.91
C ASN A 857 -1.35 -8.31 8.18
N PRO A 858 -1.47 -8.82 9.42
CA PRO A 858 -1.03 -10.18 9.76
C PRO A 858 -1.88 -11.20 9.00
N GLY A 859 -1.22 -12.19 8.37
CA GLY A 859 -1.90 -13.25 7.63
C GLY A 859 -2.51 -12.82 6.29
N GLN A 860 -2.29 -11.58 5.82
CA GLN A 860 -2.68 -11.15 4.47
C GLN A 860 -1.60 -11.48 3.44
N TRP A 861 -2.00 -12.08 2.32
CA TRP A 861 -1.15 -12.23 1.14
C TRP A 861 -1.04 -10.90 0.39
N TYR A 862 0.16 -10.63 -0.08
CA TYR A 862 0.50 -9.49 -0.92
C TYR A 862 1.34 -9.96 -2.12
N ASP A 863 1.18 -9.32 -3.26
CA ASP A 863 2.05 -9.51 -4.43
C ASP A 863 3.15 -8.43 -4.42
N TYR A 864 4.39 -8.83 -4.15
CA TYR A 864 5.53 -7.93 -4.00
C TYR A 864 6.39 -7.92 -5.25
N LYS A 865 6.64 -6.72 -5.80
CA LYS A 865 7.62 -6.53 -6.89
C LYS A 865 8.73 -5.60 -6.44
N ILE A 866 9.98 -5.97 -6.71
CA ILE A 866 11.16 -5.13 -6.49
C ILE A 866 11.80 -4.89 -7.86
N ILE A 867 11.96 -3.63 -8.25
CA ILE A 867 12.71 -3.24 -9.45
C ILE A 867 14.05 -2.67 -8.98
N TYR A 868 15.15 -3.11 -9.58
CA TYR A 868 16.47 -2.52 -9.38
C TYR A 868 17.11 -2.14 -10.72
N ASP A 869 17.50 -0.88 -10.87
CA ASP A 869 18.31 -0.37 -11.97
C ASP A 869 19.77 -0.16 -11.50
N ARG A 870 20.68 -0.97 -12.05
CA ARG A 870 22.11 -0.96 -11.72
C ARG A 870 22.86 0.26 -12.23
N ILE A 871 22.27 1.01 -13.16
CA ILE A 871 22.94 2.12 -13.87
C ILE A 871 22.86 3.41 -13.05
N ASN A 872 21.71 3.69 -12.43
CA ASN A 872 21.48 4.84 -11.56
C ASN A 872 21.37 4.47 -10.07
N GLY A 873 21.28 3.18 -9.74
CA GLY A 873 21.15 2.66 -8.38
C GLY A 873 19.75 2.74 -7.79
N GLU A 874 18.73 3.00 -8.61
CA GLU A 874 17.35 3.12 -8.15
C GLU A 874 16.73 1.75 -7.84
N ILE A 875 16.10 1.65 -6.67
CA ILE A 875 15.33 0.52 -6.19
C ILE A 875 13.90 1.00 -5.91
N LYS A 876 12.92 0.40 -6.59
CA LYS A 876 11.48 0.61 -6.38
C LYS A 876 10.85 -0.65 -5.82
N VAL A 877 9.93 -0.50 -4.87
CA VAL A 877 9.20 -1.61 -4.24
C VAL A 877 7.71 -1.37 -4.40
N TYR A 878 7.04 -2.37 -4.95
CA TYR A 878 5.60 -2.40 -5.18
C TYR A 878 4.94 -3.47 -4.31
N ARG A 879 3.68 -3.24 -4.00
CA ARG A 879 2.80 -4.19 -3.32
C ARG A 879 1.41 -4.07 -3.95
N ASP A 880 0.90 -5.18 -4.47
CA ASP A 880 -0.39 -5.24 -5.17
C ASP A 880 -0.47 -4.19 -6.30
N ASP A 881 0.60 -4.11 -7.09
CA ASP A 881 0.82 -3.18 -8.21
C ASP A 881 0.97 -1.67 -7.85
N GLU A 882 0.77 -1.29 -6.58
CA GLU A 882 1.03 0.07 -6.07
C GLU A 882 2.51 0.28 -5.71
N ASN A 883 3.14 1.40 -6.11
CA ASN A 883 4.50 1.77 -5.69
C ASN A 883 4.49 2.27 -4.24
N ILE A 884 4.97 1.44 -3.31
CA ILE A 884 4.99 1.73 -1.87
C ILE A 884 6.34 2.27 -1.37
N GLY A 885 7.36 2.38 -2.22
CA GLY A 885 8.64 2.89 -1.77
C GLY A 885 9.77 2.92 -2.80
N ASN A 886 10.57 3.98 -2.71
CA ASN A 886 11.69 4.23 -3.63
C ASN A 886 12.95 4.65 -2.85
N TRP A 887 14.12 4.11 -3.22
CA TRP A 887 15.43 4.55 -2.74
C TRP A 887 16.47 4.45 -3.86
N THR A 888 17.42 5.38 -3.91
CA THR A 888 18.49 5.41 -4.92
C THR A 888 19.85 5.34 -4.23
N ASP A 889 20.63 4.32 -4.56
CA ASP A 889 22.01 4.16 -4.12
C ASP A 889 22.95 4.97 -5.02
N PRO A 890 23.68 5.98 -4.53
CA PRO A 890 24.63 6.74 -5.34
C PRO A 890 25.84 5.91 -5.79
N ASN A 891 26.06 4.70 -5.26
CA ASN A 891 27.17 3.81 -5.59
C ASN A 891 26.66 2.36 -5.80
N PRO A 892 25.94 2.07 -6.90
CA PRO A 892 25.23 0.81 -7.10
C PRO A 892 26.10 -0.46 -7.10
N ILE A 893 25.60 -1.53 -6.49
CA ILE A 893 26.21 -2.87 -6.56
C ILE A 893 25.97 -3.43 -7.97
N SER A 894 27.06 -3.67 -8.69
CA SER A 894 27.01 -4.02 -10.11
C SER A 894 26.97 -5.51 -10.40
N ASN A 895 27.27 -6.40 -9.43
CA ASN A 895 27.29 -7.85 -9.62
C ASN A 895 26.56 -8.57 -8.48
N GLY A 896 26.01 -9.74 -8.77
CA GLY A 896 25.36 -10.61 -7.80
C GLY A 896 25.21 -12.03 -8.34
N ASN A 897 25.36 -13.01 -7.45
CA ASN A 897 25.40 -14.43 -7.73
C ASN A 897 24.25 -15.20 -7.06
N TYR A 898 23.54 -14.59 -6.10
CA TYR A 898 22.52 -15.24 -5.30
C TYR A 898 21.33 -14.34 -4.98
N ILE A 899 20.20 -14.99 -4.68
CA ILE A 899 19.00 -14.43 -4.06
C ILE A 899 18.72 -15.19 -2.75
N SER A 900 18.11 -14.55 -1.76
CA SER A 900 17.77 -15.22 -0.48
C SER A 900 16.50 -14.66 0.11
N PHE A 901 15.55 -15.51 0.48
CA PHE A 901 14.50 -15.13 1.42
C PHE A 901 15.05 -15.14 2.84
N ARG A 902 14.54 -14.22 3.67
CA ARG A 902 14.91 -14.03 5.07
C ARG A 902 13.66 -13.75 5.90
N GLY A 903 13.53 -14.46 7.01
CA GLY A 903 12.50 -14.27 8.02
C GLY A 903 13.09 -13.90 9.37
N GLY A 904 12.29 -13.30 10.24
CA GLY A 904 12.66 -13.01 11.60
C GLY A 904 11.46 -12.96 12.51
N ASN A 905 11.44 -13.84 13.52
CA ASN A 905 10.46 -13.86 14.61
C ASN A 905 8.99 -14.01 14.16
N SER A 906 8.76 -14.59 12.98
CA SER A 906 7.47 -14.70 12.30
C SER A 906 7.30 -16.09 11.68
N ASN A 907 6.10 -16.38 11.20
CA ASN A 907 5.87 -17.34 10.13
C ASN A 907 5.85 -16.57 8.80
N PHE A 908 6.68 -16.99 7.84
CA PHE A 908 6.74 -16.37 6.52
C PHE A 908 6.39 -17.38 5.44
N GLU A 909 5.33 -17.12 4.69
CA GLU A 909 4.93 -17.91 3.54
C GLU A 909 5.26 -17.15 2.24
N VAL A 910 5.75 -17.87 1.23
CA VAL A 910 6.16 -17.34 -0.07
C VAL A 910 5.64 -18.24 -1.18
N ASP A 911 5.14 -17.63 -2.25
CA ASP A 911 4.70 -18.31 -3.47
C ASP A 911 5.13 -17.51 -4.73
N ASN A 912 5.07 -18.15 -5.91
CA ASN A 912 5.14 -17.54 -7.23
C ASN A 912 6.36 -16.63 -7.48
N LEU A 913 7.56 -17.00 -6.99
CA LEU A 913 8.79 -16.27 -7.31
C LEU A 913 9.07 -16.30 -8.82
N LYS A 914 9.20 -15.12 -9.43
CA LYS A 914 9.55 -14.91 -10.84
C LYS A 914 10.54 -13.74 -10.96
N ILE A 915 11.69 -13.97 -11.60
CA ILE A 915 12.70 -12.94 -11.83
C ILE A 915 12.86 -12.69 -13.33
N TYR A 916 12.80 -11.41 -13.69
CA TYR A 916 12.78 -10.86 -15.04
C TYR A 916 14.01 -9.97 -15.27
N ARG A 917 14.37 -9.79 -16.55
CA ARG A 917 15.45 -8.89 -17.01
C ARG A 917 14.85 -7.79 -17.89
N THR A 918 15.55 -6.66 -18.05
CA THR A 918 15.18 -5.67 -19.10
C THR A 918 15.15 -6.31 -20.49
N ARG A 919 14.17 -5.95 -21.33
CA ARG A 919 14.14 -6.23 -22.77
C ARG A 919 14.14 -4.96 -23.63
N PHE A 920 14.48 -5.15 -24.90
CA PHE A 920 14.16 -4.23 -25.99
C PHE A 920 12.78 -4.58 -26.60
N PRO A 921 12.23 -3.76 -27.53
CA PRO A 921 11.02 -4.10 -28.27
C PRO A 921 11.15 -5.37 -29.14
N SER A 922 12.37 -5.73 -29.54
CA SER A 922 12.71 -6.96 -30.26
C SER A 922 13.85 -7.68 -29.54
N LEU A 923 13.79 -9.00 -29.41
CA LEU A 923 14.94 -9.80 -28.93
C LEU A 923 14.96 -11.21 -29.51
N THR A 924 16.17 -11.75 -29.69
CA THR A 924 16.39 -13.15 -30.04
C THR A 924 16.36 -14.04 -28.80
N VAL A 925 15.55 -15.08 -28.85
CA VAL A 925 15.46 -16.16 -27.86
C VAL A 925 16.27 -17.33 -28.35
N SER A 926 17.22 -17.79 -27.53
CA SER A 926 18.10 -18.91 -27.90
C SER A 926 17.53 -20.27 -27.48
N VAL A 927 17.58 -21.24 -28.39
CA VAL A 927 16.89 -22.54 -28.29
C VAL A 927 17.89 -23.67 -28.49
N GLY A 928 17.93 -24.63 -27.55
CA GLY A 928 18.74 -25.83 -27.67
C GLY A 928 19.30 -26.32 -26.32
N PRO A 929 19.93 -27.51 -26.29
CA PRO A 929 20.32 -28.18 -25.04
C PRO A 929 21.53 -27.56 -24.32
N GLY A 930 22.09 -26.45 -24.82
CA GLY A 930 23.24 -25.79 -24.21
C GLY A 930 22.89 -25.11 -22.89
N SER A 931 23.78 -25.17 -21.90
CA SER A 931 23.54 -24.56 -20.58
C SER A 931 23.35 -23.04 -20.65
N THR A 932 23.80 -22.39 -21.73
CA THR A 932 23.68 -20.95 -22.01
C THR A 932 22.52 -20.58 -22.92
N ASN A 933 21.70 -21.53 -23.38
CA ASN A 933 20.47 -21.24 -24.12
C ASN A 933 19.38 -20.73 -23.17
N ASP A 934 18.44 -19.94 -23.68
CA ASP A 934 17.30 -19.44 -22.90
C ASP A 934 16.23 -20.52 -22.68
N ILE A 935 16.02 -21.38 -23.68
CA ILE A 935 15.14 -22.55 -23.63
C ILE A 935 15.99 -23.80 -23.85
N ARG A 936 16.04 -24.69 -22.85
CA ARG A 936 16.90 -25.89 -22.82
C ARG A 936 16.14 -27.20 -22.93
N PHE A 937 14.80 -27.15 -22.96
CA PHE A 937 13.92 -28.31 -23.03
C PHE A 937 12.96 -28.21 -24.22
N GLN A 938 12.56 -29.38 -24.72
CA GLN A 938 11.60 -29.56 -25.81
C GLN A 938 10.24 -29.95 -25.24
N ASN A 939 9.22 -30.00 -26.09
CA ASN A 939 7.90 -30.51 -25.74
C ASN A 939 8.00 -31.96 -25.24
N ILE A 940 7.41 -32.30 -24.09
CA ILE A 940 7.38 -33.69 -23.60
C ILE A 940 6.41 -34.54 -24.44
N ASN A 941 5.42 -33.89 -25.05
CA ASN A 941 4.49 -34.48 -26.01
C ASN A 941 3.91 -33.42 -26.96
N PRO A 942 3.28 -33.81 -28.09
CA PRO A 942 2.77 -32.87 -29.10
C PRO A 942 1.66 -31.92 -28.64
N THR A 943 1.05 -32.19 -27.47
CA THR A 943 -0.03 -31.37 -26.89
C THR A 943 0.43 -30.44 -25.77
N SER A 944 1.67 -30.61 -25.30
CA SER A 944 2.27 -29.79 -24.25
C SER A 944 2.85 -28.46 -24.78
N HIS A 945 3.34 -27.62 -23.87
CA HIS A 945 4.19 -26.48 -24.20
C HIS A 945 5.51 -26.63 -23.45
N ALA A 946 6.61 -26.36 -24.14
CA ALA A 946 7.98 -26.48 -23.61
C ALA A 946 8.50 -25.19 -22.99
N ALA A 947 7.99 -24.03 -23.44
CA ALA A 947 8.47 -22.74 -22.99
C ALA A 947 7.35 -21.69 -22.92
N LYS A 948 7.62 -20.61 -22.19
CA LYS A 948 6.71 -19.46 -22.05
C LYS A 948 7.51 -18.18 -21.98
N ILE A 949 7.21 -17.24 -22.87
CA ILE A 949 7.75 -15.87 -22.80
C ILE A 949 6.74 -15.01 -22.05
N LYS A 950 7.18 -14.36 -20.99
CA LYS A 950 6.40 -13.36 -20.24
C LYS A 950 6.92 -11.95 -20.49
N SER A 951 6.03 -10.98 -20.45
CA SER A 951 6.30 -9.54 -20.55
C SER A 951 5.61 -8.77 -19.44
N ILE A 952 6.26 -7.73 -18.92
CA ILE A 952 5.68 -6.76 -17.98
C ILE A 952 6.37 -5.41 -18.20
N VAL A 953 5.64 -4.30 -18.15
CA VAL A 953 6.15 -2.95 -18.40
C VAL A 953 5.75 -1.99 -17.29
N THR A 954 6.50 -0.90 -17.12
CA THR A 954 6.08 0.26 -16.30
C THR A 954 6.10 1.51 -17.15
N ASP A 955 5.30 2.49 -16.75
CA ASP A 955 5.29 3.84 -17.33
C ASP A 955 6.17 4.81 -16.50
N MET A 956 6.10 6.12 -16.77
CA MET A 956 6.84 7.14 -15.99
C MET A 956 6.11 7.56 -14.69
N ALA A 957 4.82 7.26 -14.54
CA ALA A 957 4.03 7.45 -13.32
C ALA A 957 4.12 6.30 -12.32
N ASP A 958 4.94 5.30 -12.62
CA ASP A 958 5.11 4.05 -11.87
C ASP A 958 3.87 3.14 -11.84
N ASN A 959 2.93 3.26 -12.77
CA ASN A 959 1.96 2.18 -12.99
C ASN A 959 2.67 0.98 -13.63
N ILE A 960 2.21 -0.23 -13.34
CA ILE A 960 2.82 -1.48 -13.80
C ILE A 960 1.80 -2.39 -14.50
N SER A 961 2.12 -2.84 -15.70
CA SER A 961 1.18 -3.60 -16.53
C SER A 961 0.82 -4.95 -15.91
N ALA A 962 -0.35 -5.47 -16.30
CA ALA A 962 -0.61 -6.89 -16.21
C ALA A 962 0.49 -7.70 -16.93
N ILE A 963 0.75 -8.92 -16.46
CA ILE A 963 1.75 -9.82 -17.06
C ILE A 963 1.16 -10.46 -18.33
N HIS A 964 1.64 -10.05 -19.51
CA HIS A 964 1.39 -10.78 -20.75
C HIS A 964 2.25 -12.03 -20.83
N TYR A 965 1.76 -13.08 -21.50
CA TYR A 965 2.57 -14.24 -21.84
C TYR A 965 2.12 -14.93 -23.13
N ASN A 966 3.06 -15.62 -23.79
CA ASN A 966 2.80 -16.56 -24.87
C ASN A 966 3.39 -17.93 -24.50
N ASP A 967 2.58 -18.99 -24.63
CA ASP A 967 2.98 -20.39 -24.53
C ASP A 967 3.61 -20.85 -25.86
N LEU A 968 4.69 -21.63 -25.80
CA LEU A 968 5.52 -22.00 -26.96
C LEU A 968 5.68 -23.51 -27.12
N ARG A 969 5.69 -23.93 -28.39
CA ARG A 969 6.02 -25.30 -28.82
C ARG A 969 7.45 -25.33 -29.34
N VAL A 970 8.26 -26.25 -28.83
CA VAL A 970 9.70 -26.31 -29.11
C VAL A 970 10.10 -27.74 -29.40
N ASP A 971 10.73 -27.93 -30.56
CA ASP A 971 11.28 -29.20 -31.02
C ASP A 971 12.32 -28.92 -32.12
N TRP A 972 13.59 -29.11 -31.78
CA TRP A 972 14.77 -29.01 -32.65
C TRP A 972 15.29 -30.39 -33.08
N THR A 973 14.61 -31.48 -32.70
CA THR A 973 15.00 -32.85 -33.04
C THR A 973 14.27 -33.37 -34.27
N ALA A 974 14.99 -34.10 -35.13
CA ALA A 974 14.38 -34.82 -36.24
C ALA A 974 13.72 -36.11 -35.73
N PRO A 975 12.64 -36.58 -36.38
CA PRO A 975 11.99 -37.84 -36.04
C PRO A 975 12.90 -39.05 -36.25
N ASP A 976 12.64 -40.14 -35.51
CA ASP A 976 13.41 -41.38 -35.52
C ASP A 976 13.54 -41.98 -36.94
N GLU A 977 14.64 -42.68 -37.20
CA GLU A 977 14.85 -43.36 -38.47
C GLU A 977 13.79 -44.44 -38.74
N ILE A 978 13.36 -44.53 -40.00
CA ILE A 978 12.44 -45.58 -40.45
C ILE A 978 13.20 -46.89 -40.52
N ASN A 979 12.92 -47.82 -39.59
CA ASN A 979 13.70 -49.06 -39.41
C ASN A 979 13.81 -49.98 -40.65
N TYR A 980 12.79 -50.00 -41.52
CA TYR A 980 12.82 -50.77 -42.78
C TYR A 980 11.90 -50.14 -43.83
N VAL A 981 12.24 -50.35 -45.10
CA VAL A 981 11.38 -50.12 -46.26
C VAL A 981 11.39 -51.40 -47.08
N ASN A 982 10.24 -52.05 -47.20
CA ASN A 982 10.04 -53.27 -47.98
C ASN A 982 9.39 -52.91 -49.30
N ASP A 983 9.82 -53.56 -50.38
CA ASP A 983 9.13 -53.49 -51.66
C ASP A 983 7.87 -54.38 -51.65
N GLY A 984 6.81 -53.94 -52.32
CA GLY A 984 5.52 -54.62 -52.37
C GLY A 984 4.50 -54.16 -51.30
N THR A 985 3.30 -54.74 -51.37
CA THR A 985 2.17 -54.43 -50.46
C THR A 985 2.18 -55.19 -49.13
N GLY A 986 3.23 -55.95 -48.82
CA GLY A 986 3.30 -56.80 -47.64
C GLY A 986 4.72 -57.26 -47.32
N ALA A 987 4.97 -58.58 -47.36
CA ALA A 987 6.34 -59.08 -47.28
C ALA A 987 7.16 -58.56 -48.48
N ASP A 988 8.44 -58.32 -48.21
CA ASP A 988 9.39 -57.75 -49.16
C ASP A 988 9.55 -58.57 -50.47
N ILE A 989 9.68 -57.89 -51.61
CA ILE A 989 9.72 -58.51 -52.95
C ILE A 989 10.91 -58.03 -53.79
N ASN A 990 11.67 -58.98 -54.32
CA ASN A 990 12.78 -58.70 -55.23
C ASN A 990 12.32 -58.39 -56.68
N PHE A 991 11.08 -58.75 -57.03
CA PHE A 991 10.58 -58.72 -58.40
C PHE A 991 9.12 -58.24 -58.49
N VAL A 992 8.84 -57.39 -59.48
CA VAL A 992 7.50 -56.86 -59.77
C VAL A 992 7.11 -57.15 -61.22
N ASN A 993 5.87 -57.59 -61.43
CA ASN A 993 5.34 -58.02 -62.73
C ASN A 993 4.51 -56.93 -63.45
N SER A 994 4.72 -55.67 -63.09
CA SER A 994 4.03 -54.49 -63.64
C SER A 994 5.02 -53.53 -64.29
N THR A 995 4.65 -52.97 -65.44
CA THR A 995 5.44 -51.91 -66.11
C THR A 995 4.90 -50.50 -65.81
N THR A 996 3.85 -50.39 -65.00
CA THR A 996 3.12 -49.13 -64.76
C THR A 996 2.83 -48.84 -63.29
N GLU A 997 3.19 -49.72 -62.37
CA GLU A 997 2.86 -49.60 -60.94
C GLU A 997 3.94 -50.25 -60.08
N LEU A 998 4.35 -49.55 -59.03
CA LEU A 998 5.21 -50.06 -57.97
C LEU A 998 4.52 -49.83 -56.62
N SER A 999 4.84 -50.65 -55.62
CA SER A 999 4.31 -50.50 -54.25
C SER A 999 5.39 -50.77 -53.21
N ALA A 1000 5.23 -50.22 -52.02
CA ALA A 1000 6.12 -50.43 -50.87
C ALA A 1000 5.39 -50.24 -49.54
N ASN A 1001 5.99 -50.74 -48.46
CA ASN A 1001 5.55 -50.54 -47.08
C ASN A 1001 6.75 -50.40 -46.14
N TRP A 1002 6.59 -49.69 -45.03
CA TRP A 1002 7.70 -49.36 -44.12
C TRP A 1002 7.31 -49.40 -42.65
N ALA A 1003 8.33 -49.38 -41.78
CA ALA A 1003 8.14 -49.22 -40.34
C ALA A 1003 7.58 -47.83 -40.00
N SER A 1004 6.75 -47.73 -38.96
CA SER A 1004 6.43 -46.44 -38.38
C SER A 1004 7.68 -45.81 -37.74
N SER A 1005 7.97 -44.56 -38.10
CA SER A 1005 8.86 -43.67 -37.34
C SER A 1005 8.15 -43.19 -36.06
N ASN A 1006 8.91 -42.66 -35.11
CA ASN A 1006 8.45 -42.12 -33.85
C ASN A 1006 9.06 -40.73 -33.61
N ASP A 1007 8.33 -39.90 -32.89
CA ASP A 1007 8.76 -38.58 -32.46
C ASP A 1007 7.95 -38.25 -31.20
N GLU A 1008 8.64 -38.12 -30.06
CA GLU A 1008 7.96 -37.88 -28.79
C GLU A 1008 7.55 -36.41 -28.63
N ASN A 1009 8.24 -35.48 -29.29
CA ASN A 1009 8.16 -34.05 -28.99
C ASN A 1009 7.04 -33.35 -29.77
N SER A 1010 7.02 -33.49 -31.10
CA SER A 1010 6.03 -32.90 -32.00
C SER A 1010 5.18 -33.93 -32.77
N GLY A 1011 5.60 -35.21 -32.79
CA GLY A 1011 4.85 -36.33 -33.35
C GLY A 1011 4.91 -36.39 -34.88
N ILE A 1012 4.74 -37.58 -35.46
CA ILE A 1012 4.77 -37.75 -36.92
C ILE A 1012 3.48 -37.21 -37.56
N ILE A 1013 3.61 -36.27 -38.50
CA ILE A 1013 2.47 -35.70 -39.24
C ILE A 1013 2.30 -36.30 -40.63
N LYS A 1014 3.40 -36.74 -41.28
CA LYS A 1014 3.35 -37.42 -42.59
C LYS A 1014 4.62 -38.20 -42.91
N TYR A 1015 4.49 -39.12 -43.86
CA TYR A 1015 5.60 -39.79 -44.54
C TYR A 1015 5.70 -39.28 -45.98
N TRP A 1016 6.93 -39.12 -46.45
CA TRP A 1016 7.23 -38.83 -47.85
C TRP A 1016 7.89 -40.04 -48.47
N TYR A 1017 7.53 -40.34 -49.71
CA TYR A 1017 8.23 -41.34 -50.53
C TYR A 1017 8.73 -40.73 -51.84
N SER A 1018 9.77 -41.33 -52.39
CA SER A 1018 10.29 -41.09 -53.74
C SER A 1018 10.65 -42.44 -54.36
N ILE A 1019 10.78 -42.48 -55.68
CA ILE A 1019 11.18 -43.70 -56.41
C ILE A 1019 12.40 -43.36 -57.28
N GLY A 1020 13.44 -44.17 -57.19
CA GLY A 1020 14.69 -43.99 -57.93
C GLY A 1020 15.15 -45.23 -58.68
N THR A 1021 16.06 -45.06 -59.62
CA THR A 1021 16.81 -46.17 -60.26
C THR A 1021 18.00 -46.67 -59.42
N SER A 1022 18.29 -45.97 -58.32
CA SER A 1022 19.22 -46.37 -57.26
C SER A 1022 18.72 -45.87 -55.89
N ALA A 1023 19.20 -46.49 -54.80
CA ALA A 1023 18.86 -46.07 -53.44
C ALA A 1023 19.23 -44.58 -53.21
N GLY A 1024 18.29 -43.84 -52.61
CA GLY A 1024 18.35 -42.39 -52.40
C GLY A 1024 18.05 -41.52 -53.63
N ALA A 1025 17.93 -42.08 -54.84
CA ALA A 1025 17.64 -41.31 -56.04
C ALA A 1025 16.14 -40.99 -56.20
N THR A 1026 15.81 -39.84 -56.78
CA THR A 1026 14.43 -39.39 -56.98
C THR A 1026 14.10 -39.18 -58.47
N ASP A 1027 14.74 -39.97 -59.33
CA ASP A 1027 14.73 -39.82 -60.80
C ASP A 1027 13.55 -40.53 -61.49
N GLY A 1028 12.81 -41.40 -60.77
CA GLY A 1028 11.53 -41.96 -61.21
C GLY A 1028 10.32 -41.16 -60.70
N VAL A 1029 10.24 -40.97 -59.37
CA VAL A 1029 9.22 -40.18 -58.69
C VAL A 1029 9.90 -39.29 -57.65
N VAL A 1030 9.64 -37.99 -57.71
CA VAL A 1030 10.11 -37.01 -56.71
C VAL A 1030 9.38 -37.16 -55.38
N TRP A 1031 9.91 -36.56 -54.30
CA TRP A 1031 9.29 -36.60 -52.97
C TRP A 1031 7.80 -36.25 -53.01
N THR A 1032 6.97 -37.24 -52.68
CA THR A 1032 5.51 -37.22 -52.71
C THR A 1032 4.96 -37.50 -51.32
N ASP A 1033 3.97 -36.71 -50.90
CA ASP A 1033 3.30 -36.83 -49.60
C ASP A 1033 2.39 -38.07 -49.59
N ASN A 1034 2.48 -38.89 -48.54
CA ASN A 1034 1.66 -40.08 -48.32
C ASN A 1034 0.69 -39.94 -47.12
N GLY A 1035 0.66 -38.77 -46.48
CA GLY A 1035 0.06 -38.58 -45.17
C GLY A 1035 0.69 -39.52 -44.13
N ILE A 1036 -0.08 -39.92 -43.12
CA ILE A 1036 0.38 -40.83 -42.06
C ILE A 1036 0.44 -42.32 -42.49
N ASN A 1037 0.18 -42.65 -43.75
CA ASN A 1037 0.18 -44.04 -44.21
C ASN A 1037 1.62 -44.59 -44.31
N THR A 1038 1.83 -45.80 -43.80
CA THR A 1038 3.12 -46.51 -43.86
C THR A 1038 3.24 -47.47 -45.05
N PHE A 1039 2.43 -47.26 -46.09
CA PHE A 1039 2.45 -48.03 -47.34
C PHE A 1039 1.92 -47.17 -48.50
N VAL A 1040 2.31 -47.51 -49.73
CA VAL A 1040 1.83 -46.84 -50.95
C VAL A 1040 1.83 -47.78 -52.15
N SER A 1041 0.94 -47.51 -53.11
CA SER A 1041 1.01 -48.06 -54.48
C SER A 1041 0.92 -46.89 -55.46
N HIS A 1042 1.94 -46.71 -56.30
CA HIS A 1042 2.05 -45.60 -57.24
C HIS A 1042 1.86 -46.11 -58.67
N SER A 1043 0.72 -45.79 -59.26
CA SER A 1043 0.35 -46.15 -60.64
C SER A 1043 0.64 -45.04 -61.65
N GLY A 1044 0.85 -45.39 -62.92
CA GLY A 1044 1.11 -44.46 -64.02
C GLY A 1044 2.59 -44.28 -64.37
N LEU A 1045 3.44 -45.16 -63.84
CA LEU A 1045 4.89 -45.15 -64.06
C LEU A 1045 5.27 -45.63 -65.48
N LEU A 1046 6.48 -45.27 -65.92
CA LEU A 1046 7.09 -45.81 -67.14
C LEU A 1046 8.32 -46.64 -66.75
N LEU A 1047 8.07 -47.92 -66.44
CA LEU A 1047 9.08 -48.81 -65.87
C LEU A 1047 9.77 -49.65 -66.94
N ASN A 1048 11.09 -49.66 -66.93
CA ASN A 1048 11.90 -50.41 -67.90
C ASN A 1048 12.07 -51.88 -67.47
N PRO A 1049 11.84 -52.87 -68.35
CA PRO A 1049 12.06 -54.28 -68.03
C PRO A 1049 13.53 -54.54 -67.69
N GLY A 1050 13.78 -55.27 -66.60
CA GLY A 1050 15.12 -55.57 -66.10
C GLY A 1050 15.82 -54.42 -65.36
N GLN A 1051 15.17 -53.26 -65.19
CA GLN A 1051 15.64 -52.20 -64.29
C GLN A 1051 15.14 -52.46 -62.86
N THR A 1052 16.00 -52.23 -61.88
CA THR A 1052 15.65 -52.20 -60.45
C THR A 1052 15.23 -50.79 -60.06
N TYR A 1053 14.14 -50.69 -59.30
CA TYR A 1053 13.64 -49.45 -58.74
C TYR A 1053 13.58 -49.54 -57.22
N TYR A 1054 13.89 -48.44 -56.55
CA TYR A 1054 14.01 -48.35 -55.09
C TYR A 1054 12.98 -47.34 -54.58
N PHE A 1055 12.24 -47.69 -53.54
CA PHE A 1055 11.50 -46.69 -52.77
C PHE A 1055 12.43 -46.08 -51.73
N ASN A 1056 12.46 -44.75 -51.64
CA ASN A 1056 13.12 -44.04 -50.55
C ASN A 1056 12.07 -43.31 -49.72
N VAL A 1057 12.13 -43.43 -48.41
CA VAL A 1057 11.12 -42.94 -47.47
C VAL A 1057 11.77 -42.10 -46.39
N ARG A 1058 11.08 -41.04 -45.96
CA ARG A 1058 11.42 -40.23 -44.77
C ARG A 1058 10.15 -39.81 -44.04
N ALA A 1059 10.20 -39.70 -42.73
CA ALA A 1059 9.14 -39.13 -41.92
C ALA A 1059 9.31 -37.60 -41.81
N GLU A 1060 8.22 -36.88 -41.57
CA GLU A 1060 8.22 -35.47 -41.16
C GLU A 1060 7.41 -35.32 -39.88
N ASN A 1061 8.00 -34.67 -38.87
CA ASN A 1061 7.37 -34.41 -37.59
C ASN A 1061 6.55 -33.11 -37.57
N GLY A 1062 5.81 -32.86 -36.49
CA GLY A 1062 4.99 -31.67 -36.30
C GLY A 1062 5.77 -30.37 -36.41
N ALA A 1063 7.08 -30.40 -36.11
CA ALA A 1063 8.01 -29.28 -36.23
C ALA A 1063 8.53 -29.04 -37.67
N GLY A 1064 8.17 -29.88 -38.63
CA GLY A 1064 8.61 -29.77 -40.03
C GLY A 1064 10.04 -30.29 -40.26
N LEU A 1065 10.60 -31.03 -39.31
CA LEU A 1065 11.90 -31.68 -39.41
C LEU A 1065 11.73 -33.09 -40.00
N TYR A 1066 12.73 -33.53 -40.76
CA TYR A 1066 12.69 -34.78 -41.53
C TYR A 1066 13.63 -35.83 -40.93
N SER A 1067 13.21 -37.08 -40.90
CA SER A 1067 14.09 -38.21 -40.56
C SER A 1067 15.22 -38.36 -41.60
N THR A 1068 16.22 -39.17 -41.28
CA THR A 1068 17.09 -39.75 -42.30
C THR A 1068 16.26 -40.50 -43.35
N VAL A 1069 16.76 -40.52 -44.59
CA VAL A 1069 16.13 -41.24 -45.71
C VAL A 1069 16.59 -42.69 -45.64
N ASN A 1070 15.65 -43.62 -45.50
CA ASN A 1070 15.90 -45.05 -45.70
C ASN A 1070 15.37 -45.49 -47.08
N SER A 1071 15.98 -46.49 -47.70
CA SER A 1071 15.61 -47.04 -49.02
C SER A 1071 15.32 -48.53 -48.93
N SER A 1072 14.46 -49.05 -49.80
CA SER A 1072 14.34 -50.50 -50.01
C SER A 1072 15.61 -51.10 -50.63
N ASP A 1073 15.72 -52.42 -50.69
CA ASP A 1073 16.82 -53.10 -51.38
C ASP A 1073 16.57 -53.27 -52.90
N GLY A 1074 15.33 -53.08 -53.35
CA GLY A 1074 14.97 -52.72 -54.72
C GLY A 1074 14.23 -53.80 -55.49
N GLN A 1075 13.03 -53.48 -55.98
CA GLN A 1075 12.25 -54.36 -56.85
C GLN A 1075 12.66 -54.25 -58.32
N THR A 1076 13.01 -55.38 -58.93
CA THR A 1076 13.33 -55.48 -60.36
C THR A 1076 12.08 -55.75 -61.20
N VAL A 1077 11.91 -55.01 -62.29
CA VAL A 1077 10.78 -55.18 -63.22
C VAL A 1077 10.98 -56.43 -64.07
N ASP A 1078 10.54 -57.57 -63.56
CA ASP A 1078 10.50 -58.85 -64.26
C ASP A 1078 9.07 -59.11 -64.76
N ILE A 1079 8.77 -58.57 -65.95
CA ILE A 1079 7.63 -59.07 -66.72
C ILE A 1079 8.01 -60.45 -67.25
N PRO A 1080 7.29 -61.54 -66.89
CA PRO A 1080 7.56 -62.85 -67.44
C PRO A 1080 7.54 -62.76 -68.95
N ALA A 1081 8.68 -63.05 -69.59
CA ALA A 1081 8.79 -63.02 -71.04
C ALA A 1081 7.64 -63.83 -71.63
N GLY A 1082 6.71 -63.12 -72.28
CA GLY A 1082 5.39 -63.67 -72.61
C GLY A 1082 5.52 -64.86 -73.54
N LEU A 1083 5.62 -66.06 -72.96
CA LEU A 1083 5.44 -67.31 -73.66
C LEU A 1083 4.02 -67.27 -74.19
N LYS A 1084 3.92 -66.87 -75.47
CA LYS A 1084 2.73 -66.99 -76.29
C LYS A 1084 2.34 -68.47 -76.29
N GLY A 1085 1.55 -68.86 -75.31
CA GLY A 1085 0.74 -70.06 -75.32
C GLY A 1085 -0.27 -69.91 -76.45
N VAL A 1086 0.19 -70.10 -77.68
CA VAL A 1086 -0.68 -70.30 -78.84
C VAL A 1086 -1.44 -71.57 -78.53
N ASN A 1087 -2.62 -71.42 -77.92
CA ASN A 1087 -3.52 -72.52 -77.65
C ASN A 1087 -3.71 -73.25 -78.99
N PRO A 1088 -3.25 -74.51 -79.14
CA PRO A 1088 -3.25 -75.16 -80.44
C PRO A 1088 -4.66 -75.45 -80.96
N PHE A 1089 -5.66 -75.31 -80.08
CA PHE A 1089 -7.05 -75.71 -80.28
C PHE A 1089 -7.99 -74.52 -80.18
N ILE A 1090 -8.72 -74.24 -81.26
CA ILE A 1090 -9.82 -73.25 -81.27
C ILE A 1090 -11.09 -73.86 -80.66
N SER A 1091 -11.31 -75.16 -80.88
CA SER A 1091 -12.45 -75.91 -80.36
C SER A 1091 -12.08 -77.38 -80.12
N PHE A 1092 -12.79 -78.03 -79.20
CA PHE A 1092 -12.76 -79.48 -78.98
C PHE A 1092 -14.06 -79.92 -78.29
N VAL A 1093 -14.89 -80.68 -79.01
CA VAL A 1093 -16.18 -81.21 -78.53
C VAL A 1093 -16.38 -82.64 -79.03
N ALA A 1094 -17.13 -83.45 -78.27
CA ALA A 1094 -17.48 -84.80 -78.67
C ALA A 1094 -19.01 -85.01 -78.54
N LEU A 1095 -19.66 -85.40 -79.64
CA LEU A 1095 -21.12 -85.42 -79.78
C LEU A 1095 -21.61 -86.64 -80.59
N PRO A 1096 -22.75 -87.27 -80.24
CA PRO A 1096 -23.50 -87.06 -79.00
C PRO A 1096 -22.67 -87.52 -77.78
N ASN A 1097 -22.96 -86.97 -76.61
CA ASN A 1097 -22.36 -87.38 -75.34
C ASN A 1097 -23.46 -87.27 -74.26
N PRO A 1098 -24.03 -88.38 -73.74
CA PRO A 1098 -23.63 -89.77 -73.97
C PRO A 1098 -23.78 -90.28 -75.42
N PHE A 1099 -23.04 -91.32 -75.77
CA PHE A 1099 -23.12 -92.01 -77.07
C PHE A 1099 -23.42 -93.50 -76.92
N ASN A 1100 -24.05 -94.09 -77.95
CA ASN A 1100 -24.34 -95.53 -78.02
C ASN A 1100 -23.56 -96.23 -79.13
N SER A 1101 -23.86 -95.94 -80.40
CA SER A 1101 -23.27 -96.65 -81.56
C SER A 1101 -21.98 -96.00 -82.07
N SER A 1102 -21.84 -94.68 -81.98
CA SER A 1102 -20.64 -93.93 -82.34
C SER A 1102 -20.63 -92.54 -81.71
N ILE A 1103 -19.42 -91.96 -81.56
CA ILE A 1103 -19.24 -90.56 -81.14
C ILE A 1103 -18.40 -89.81 -82.18
N GLN A 1104 -18.81 -88.59 -82.51
CA GLN A 1104 -18.05 -87.69 -83.38
C GLN A 1104 -17.22 -86.74 -82.53
N ILE A 1105 -15.91 -86.77 -82.72
CA ILE A 1105 -14.94 -85.89 -82.07
C ILE A 1105 -14.59 -84.78 -83.05
N ARG A 1106 -15.02 -83.55 -82.75
CA ARG A 1106 -14.76 -82.37 -83.57
C ARG A 1106 -13.79 -81.44 -82.86
N PHE A 1107 -12.74 -81.02 -83.54
CA PHE A 1107 -11.71 -80.14 -82.99
C PHE A 1107 -11.10 -79.30 -84.11
N SER A 1108 -10.48 -78.18 -83.74
CA SER A 1108 -9.92 -77.23 -84.70
C SER A 1108 -8.50 -76.84 -84.33
N LEU A 1109 -7.54 -77.06 -85.24
CA LEU A 1109 -6.12 -76.82 -85.01
C LEU A 1109 -5.68 -75.47 -85.59
N THR A 1110 -5.00 -74.64 -84.79
CA THR A 1110 -4.50 -73.31 -85.21
C THR A 1110 -3.33 -73.38 -86.21
N GLN A 1111 -2.62 -74.51 -86.24
CA GLN A 1111 -1.51 -74.83 -87.15
C GLN A 1111 -1.41 -76.33 -87.41
N ALA A 1112 -0.72 -76.72 -88.49
CA ALA A 1112 -0.44 -78.12 -88.77
C ALA A 1112 0.59 -78.68 -87.77
N GLN A 1113 0.29 -79.82 -87.15
CA GLN A 1113 1.10 -80.40 -86.06
C GLN A 1113 0.79 -81.89 -85.86
N PRO A 1114 1.71 -82.69 -85.28
CA PRO A 1114 1.42 -84.07 -84.88
C PRO A 1114 0.24 -84.11 -83.91
N LEU A 1115 -0.65 -85.10 -84.07
CA LEU A 1115 -1.85 -85.24 -83.25
C LEU A 1115 -2.05 -86.68 -82.81
N LYS A 1116 -2.31 -86.84 -81.51
CA LYS A 1116 -2.70 -88.11 -80.90
C LYS A 1116 -4.04 -87.96 -80.18
N ILE A 1117 -4.99 -88.84 -80.47
CA ILE A 1117 -6.30 -88.92 -79.81
C ILE A 1117 -6.36 -90.22 -79.03
N MET A 1118 -6.63 -90.13 -77.72
CA MET A 1118 -6.69 -91.27 -76.82
C MET A 1118 -7.98 -91.26 -76.01
N MET A 1119 -8.57 -92.43 -75.78
CA MET A 1119 -9.57 -92.64 -74.72
C MET A 1119 -8.90 -93.33 -73.54
N ILE A 1120 -9.34 -93.01 -72.32
CA ILE A 1120 -8.88 -93.65 -71.09
C ILE A 1120 -10.11 -94.02 -70.27
N ASP A 1121 -10.23 -95.27 -69.83
CA ASP A 1121 -11.32 -95.68 -68.92
C ASP A 1121 -11.05 -95.26 -67.47
N MET A 1122 -12.03 -95.42 -66.58
CA MET A 1122 -11.87 -95.07 -65.16
C MET A 1122 -10.86 -95.93 -64.39
N LEU A 1123 -10.33 -97.01 -64.99
CA LEU A 1123 -9.27 -97.85 -64.44
C LEU A 1123 -7.88 -97.46 -65.00
N GLY A 1124 -7.81 -96.41 -65.81
CA GLY A 1124 -6.57 -95.91 -66.41
C GLY A 1124 -6.11 -96.68 -67.66
N LYS A 1125 -6.90 -97.62 -68.17
CA LYS A 1125 -6.56 -98.35 -69.40
C LYS A 1125 -6.72 -97.42 -70.59
N THR A 1126 -5.64 -97.26 -71.35
CA THR A 1126 -5.61 -96.36 -72.50
C THR A 1126 -5.93 -97.08 -73.81
N PHE A 1127 -6.71 -96.41 -74.66
CA PHE A 1127 -7.10 -96.84 -76.00
C PHE A 1127 -6.67 -95.76 -76.98
N MET A 1128 -5.74 -96.08 -77.89
CA MET A 1128 -5.30 -95.13 -78.90
C MET A 1128 -6.31 -95.12 -80.05
N LEU A 1129 -6.97 -93.99 -80.25
CA LEU A 1129 -8.04 -93.85 -81.25
C LEU A 1129 -7.49 -93.33 -82.58
N TYR A 1130 -6.50 -92.45 -82.51
CA TYR A 1130 -5.84 -91.84 -83.66
C TYR A 1130 -4.43 -91.41 -83.28
N ASN A 1131 -3.47 -91.55 -84.20
CA ASN A 1131 -2.10 -91.06 -84.03
C ASN A 1131 -1.52 -90.79 -85.41
N THR A 1132 -1.10 -89.55 -85.67
CA THR A 1132 -0.49 -89.12 -86.94
C THR A 1132 0.75 -88.28 -86.69
N GLU A 1133 1.75 -88.43 -87.55
CA GLU A 1133 2.96 -87.59 -87.55
C GLU A 1133 2.65 -86.13 -87.91
N LEU A 1134 1.57 -85.87 -88.66
CA LEU A 1134 1.12 -84.50 -88.96
C LEU A 1134 -0.38 -84.45 -89.30
N GLN A 1135 -1.14 -83.62 -88.57
CA GLN A 1135 -2.50 -83.21 -88.90
C GLN A 1135 -2.48 -81.78 -89.42
N ALA A 1136 -3.27 -81.46 -90.45
CA ALA A 1136 -3.31 -80.11 -91.05
C ALA A 1136 -3.95 -79.06 -90.13
N LYS A 1137 -3.71 -77.76 -90.43
CA LYS A 1137 -4.44 -76.63 -89.82
C LYS A 1137 -5.92 -76.65 -90.22
N GLY A 1138 -6.82 -76.26 -89.32
CA GLY A 1138 -8.26 -76.13 -89.56
C GLY A 1138 -9.12 -77.10 -88.77
N ASP A 1139 -10.40 -77.20 -89.14
CA ASP A 1139 -11.40 -78.04 -88.49
C ASP A 1139 -11.30 -79.51 -88.93
N HIS A 1140 -11.42 -80.41 -87.96
CA HIS A 1140 -11.35 -81.86 -88.15
C HIS A 1140 -12.52 -82.55 -87.44
N ASN A 1141 -12.96 -83.68 -88.00
CA ASN A 1141 -14.01 -84.51 -87.43
C ASN A 1141 -13.59 -85.99 -87.50
N PHE A 1142 -13.50 -86.66 -86.35
CA PHE A 1142 -13.10 -88.06 -86.23
C PHE A 1142 -14.24 -88.87 -85.60
N VAL A 1143 -14.66 -89.96 -86.25
CA VAL A 1143 -15.79 -90.76 -85.78
C VAL A 1143 -15.29 -92.06 -85.17
N VAL A 1144 -15.61 -92.29 -83.89
CA VAL A 1144 -15.22 -93.49 -83.15
C VAL A 1144 -16.41 -94.44 -83.08
N ASN A 1145 -16.21 -95.71 -83.38
CA ASN A 1145 -17.23 -96.75 -83.23
C ASN A 1145 -17.38 -97.12 -81.75
N GLY A 1146 -18.62 -97.11 -81.25
CA GLY A 1146 -18.93 -97.45 -79.86
C GLY A 1146 -18.93 -98.94 -79.54
N LYS A 1147 -18.87 -99.82 -80.55
CA LYS A 1147 -18.83 -101.28 -80.34
C LYS A 1147 -17.57 -101.78 -79.63
N ASP A 1148 -16.47 -101.03 -79.76
CA ASP A 1148 -15.16 -101.41 -79.22
C ASP A 1148 -14.99 -100.98 -77.74
N PHE A 1149 -16.02 -100.36 -77.15
CA PHE A 1149 -16.01 -99.81 -75.80
C PHE A 1149 -17.19 -100.35 -74.98
N SER A 1150 -16.93 -100.72 -73.72
CA SER A 1150 -17.97 -101.14 -72.78
C SER A 1150 -18.78 -99.93 -72.29
N PRO A 1151 -20.05 -100.11 -71.87
CA PRO A 1151 -20.80 -99.03 -71.22
C PRO A 1151 -20.04 -98.50 -69.99
N GLY A 1152 -19.88 -97.17 -69.92
CA GLY A 1152 -19.02 -96.56 -68.91
C GLY A 1152 -18.61 -95.12 -69.21
N VAL A 1153 -17.81 -94.57 -68.30
CA VAL A 1153 -17.27 -93.21 -68.37
C VAL A 1153 -15.81 -93.27 -68.82
N TYR A 1154 -15.45 -92.43 -69.77
CA TYR A 1154 -14.11 -92.34 -70.34
C TYR A 1154 -13.63 -90.89 -70.38
N THR A 1155 -12.31 -90.70 -70.28
CA THR A 1155 -11.64 -89.42 -70.54
C THR A 1155 -11.04 -89.47 -71.94
N LEU A 1156 -11.53 -88.59 -72.82
CA LEU A 1156 -11.00 -88.39 -74.16
C LEU A 1156 -9.92 -87.30 -74.13
N GLN A 1157 -8.74 -87.59 -74.66
CA GLN A 1157 -7.60 -86.66 -74.70
C GLN A 1157 -7.15 -86.39 -76.14
N LEU A 1158 -6.92 -85.12 -76.45
CA LEU A 1158 -6.18 -84.67 -77.65
C LEU A 1158 -4.83 -84.14 -77.18
N ILE A 1159 -3.77 -84.72 -77.74
CA ILE A 1159 -2.38 -84.40 -77.39
C ILE A 1159 -1.68 -83.93 -78.67
N THR A 1160 -1.09 -82.74 -78.63
CA THR A 1160 -0.14 -82.24 -79.64
C THR A 1160 1.12 -81.75 -78.93
N PRO A 1161 2.25 -81.50 -79.64
CA PRO A 1161 3.45 -80.93 -79.03
C PRO A 1161 3.22 -79.57 -78.34
N GLY A 1162 2.17 -78.83 -78.72
CA GLY A 1162 1.79 -77.55 -78.13
C GLY A 1162 0.84 -77.63 -76.93
N GLY A 1163 0.41 -78.83 -76.52
CA GLY A 1163 -0.41 -79.01 -75.32
C GLY A 1163 -1.41 -80.17 -75.38
N THR A 1164 -2.06 -80.44 -74.26
CA THR A 1164 -3.10 -81.47 -74.13
C THR A 1164 -4.45 -80.86 -73.73
N ARG A 1165 -5.53 -81.29 -74.38
CA ARG A 1165 -6.92 -80.99 -74.00
C ARG A 1165 -7.65 -82.29 -73.67
N GLN A 1166 -8.57 -82.24 -72.70
CA GLN A 1166 -9.30 -83.42 -72.23
C GLN A 1166 -10.80 -83.12 -72.09
N LEU A 1167 -11.64 -84.11 -72.39
CA LEU A 1167 -13.09 -84.05 -72.29
C LEU A 1167 -13.63 -85.36 -71.71
N LYS A 1168 -14.56 -85.28 -70.76
CA LYS A 1168 -15.25 -86.45 -70.21
C LYS A 1168 -16.37 -86.89 -71.14
N ILE A 1169 -16.37 -88.16 -71.55
CA ILE A 1169 -17.40 -88.76 -72.41
C ILE A 1169 -18.00 -90.02 -71.78
N ILE A 1170 -19.24 -90.35 -72.17
CA ILE A 1170 -20.02 -91.44 -71.58
C ILE A 1170 -20.53 -92.35 -72.69
N LYS A 1171 -20.13 -93.62 -72.68
CA LYS A 1171 -20.76 -94.68 -73.47
C LYS A 1171 -21.98 -95.18 -72.67
N ALA A 1172 -23.18 -94.85 -73.11
CA ALA A 1172 -24.41 -95.48 -72.61
C ALA A 1172 -24.59 -96.86 -73.28
N ASN A 1173 -25.54 -97.68 -72.82
CA ASN A 1173 -25.70 -99.09 -73.25
C ASN A 1173 -25.84 -99.24 -74.77
#